data_AF-A0A2D9T4G7-F1
#
_entry.id   AF-A0A2D9T4G7-F1
#
_cell.length_a   1.000
_cell.length_b   1.000
_cell.length_c   1.000
_cell.angle_alpha   90.00
_cell.angle_beta   90.00
_cell.angle_gamma   90.00
#
_symmetry.space_group_name_H-M   'P 1'
#
loop_
_entity.id
_entity.type
_entity.pdbx_description
1 polymer ?
#
loop_
_entity_poly.entity_id
_entity_poly.type
_entity_poly.pdbx_seq_one_letter_code
_entity_poly.pdbx_strand_id
1 'polypeptide(L)'
;MLRRPAGLHRLVVEPGGALREVPGSGDPGLDEDWARLARVRPGNVDDLAVVRRVWSRSVPAATGWDRVPPLRAPRPPAPPRATAAHPRAYRGTTHQPPKPARPTLDLQPIERWSTLRGLLDLDAAEPHPFAAARWGKGAGIDLDGLHPALREALPILGDLAPAAVDALDHRVRRLRLPERFCFAAADHPSALAPWLDALLCLDAAHQGSLAEALAAGCPPADSATPGAIVRVAVLGEGFSERIARFVDAAHRGADAAFLAGALELEAESGPGAFEAPLLGRRALPLGRRDVLPLVRALAERLVDHEAVSLPSLHAALGVSPDWAELVEDLARRPDVTPAELAAWLAVAPGLPYQSLAALGITRQALERRARIPLAARPGFARRVAEGIWLRSGDAKPAVARRLLSLAERTAAHANEVMHLLFVQHLAGRDLPTPEGLLRALEKRLSRRSRTALAIDGVAALLDGAPELARALIDEAPQRFVRLAITIGPAHPARTTPAVRGARREALWDPPADLDRLRRVLPELLAVAPASVPRVLRLAVRDGTPLSPTRAAGHLAGIRAGWSLVRAALVERAVARELQRGVTPEPRTLSREETLALGRLGRSGRQRRALRRVLRAILDGRDPELFAHPASRRWFAGRPELDEAKWRQGLELVEEVAGFGAVRIGTESDLLEVLRLGDHTGTCFALGGMFEEDPAAVALDVNKQVVFARCQGRVLARQIVAVSEAGELVGYPVYFVDAEHPGLVEAFVRFDHALAERLGLAIATEEAPEVALVLAQDLWFDDAWDRLRPE
;
A
#
# COMPACT_ATOMS: atom_id res chain seq x y z
N MET A 1 -20.97 -18.07 -12.83
CA MET A 1 -22.04 -19.00 -13.27
C MET A 1 -23.35 -18.37 -12.88
N LEU A 2 -24.06 -17.74 -13.81
CA LEU A 2 -25.43 -17.27 -13.57
C LEU A 2 -26.33 -18.51 -13.54
N ARG A 3 -26.91 -18.86 -12.39
CA ARG A 3 -27.94 -19.90 -12.34
C ARG A 3 -29.27 -19.25 -12.73
N ARG A 4 -29.98 -19.82 -13.71
CA ARG A 4 -31.38 -19.49 -13.98
C ARG A 4 -32.16 -19.71 -12.68
N PRO A 5 -32.83 -18.69 -12.09
CA PRO A 5 -33.69 -18.90 -10.94
C PRO A 5 -34.74 -19.96 -11.31
N ALA A 6 -35.02 -20.90 -10.40
CA ALA A 6 -36.15 -21.78 -10.58
C ALA A 6 -37.41 -20.93 -10.54
N GLY A 7 -38.06 -20.77 -11.70
CA GLY A 7 -39.22 -19.89 -11.87
C GLY A 7 -38.83 -18.41 -12.00
N LEU A 8 -38.71 -17.92 -13.23
CA LEU A 8 -38.89 -16.48 -13.47
C LEU A 8 -40.37 -16.21 -13.23
N HIS A 9 -40.72 -15.59 -12.11
CA HIS A 9 -42.08 -15.19 -11.83
C HIS A 9 -42.17 -13.66 -11.96
N ARG A 10 -43.16 -13.18 -12.70
CA ARG A 10 -43.52 -11.76 -12.73
C ARG A 10 -44.69 -11.53 -11.79
N LEU A 11 -44.61 -10.51 -10.95
CA LEU A 11 -45.76 -10.03 -10.19
C LEU A 11 -46.64 -9.18 -11.12
N VAL A 12 -47.88 -9.60 -11.29
CA VAL A 12 -48.91 -8.87 -12.06
C VAL A 12 -49.90 -8.30 -11.05
N VAL A 13 -50.21 -7.01 -11.18
CA VAL A 13 -51.26 -6.35 -10.39
C VAL A 13 -52.59 -6.69 -11.05
N GLU A 14 -53.45 -7.41 -10.35
CA GLU A 14 -54.80 -7.73 -10.80
C GLU A 14 -55.73 -6.50 -10.69
N PRO A 15 -56.83 -6.45 -11.46
CA PRO A 15 -57.86 -5.43 -11.29
C PRO A 15 -58.44 -5.50 -9.88
N GLY A 16 -57.97 -4.63 -8.99
CA GLY A 16 -58.21 -4.71 -7.53
C GLY A 16 -56.96 -4.48 -6.67
N GLY A 17 -55.76 -4.42 -7.28
CA GLY A 17 -54.51 -4.10 -6.59
C GLY A 17 -53.77 -5.29 -5.99
N ALA A 18 -54.32 -6.50 -6.09
CA ALA A 18 -53.66 -7.72 -5.62
C ALA A 18 -52.49 -8.11 -6.54
N LEU A 19 -51.37 -8.54 -5.98
CA LEU A 19 -50.21 -9.02 -6.74
C LEU A 19 -50.30 -10.55 -6.92
N ARG A 20 -50.23 -11.03 -8.17
CA ARG A 20 -50.16 -12.47 -8.52
C ARG A 20 -48.86 -12.79 -9.26
N GLU A 21 -48.16 -13.83 -8.84
CA GLU A 21 -47.00 -14.36 -9.57
C GLU A 21 -47.43 -15.17 -10.80
N VAL A 22 -46.86 -14.84 -11.96
CA VAL A 22 -47.07 -15.57 -13.23
C VAL A 22 -45.73 -16.10 -13.74
N PRO A 23 -45.61 -17.38 -14.15
CA PRO A 23 -44.36 -17.92 -14.69
C PRO A 23 -44.02 -17.32 -16.07
N GLY A 24 -42.77 -16.91 -16.25
CA GLY A 24 -42.21 -16.34 -17.48
C GLY A 24 -41.89 -14.85 -17.36
N SER A 25 -40.91 -14.38 -18.12
CA SER A 25 -40.57 -12.94 -18.19
C SER A 25 -41.56 -12.14 -19.04
N GLY A 26 -42.27 -12.81 -19.96
CA GLY A 26 -43.16 -12.19 -20.95
C GLY A 26 -42.45 -11.57 -22.15
N ASP A 27 -41.10 -11.51 -22.14
CA ASP A 27 -40.27 -11.08 -23.26
C ASP A 27 -39.62 -12.33 -23.90
N PRO A 28 -40.05 -12.74 -25.11
CA PRO A 28 -39.49 -13.90 -25.81
C PRO A 28 -37.96 -13.81 -25.97
N GLY A 29 -37.43 -12.59 -26.16
CA GLY A 29 -36.00 -12.37 -26.31
C GLY A 29 -35.21 -12.55 -25.01
N LEU A 30 -35.82 -12.23 -23.86
CA LEU A 30 -35.18 -12.43 -22.56
C LEU A 30 -35.10 -13.92 -22.19
N ASP A 31 -36.15 -14.69 -22.49
CA ASP A 31 -36.16 -16.13 -22.27
C ASP A 31 -35.13 -16.84 -23.17
N GLU A 32 -34.94 -16.37 -24.41
CA GLU A 32 -33.93 -16.86 -25.36
C GLU A 32 -32.50 -16.51 -24.92
N ASP A 33 -32.26 -15.28 -24.46
CA ASP A 33 -30.98 -14.85 -23.90
C ASP A 33 -30.62 -15.64 -22.62
N TRP A 34 -31.59 -15.97 -21.76
CA TRP A 34 -31.38 -16.87 -20.61
C TRP A 34 -31.05 -18.31 -21.04
N ALA A 35 -31.73 -18.84 -22.06
CA ALA A 35 -31.45 -20.16 -22.61
C ALA A 35 -30.08 -20.22 -23.30
N ARG A 36 -29.60 -19.10 -23.83
CA ARG A 36 -28.24 -18.95 -24.38
C ARG A 36 -27.21 -18.94 -23.25
N LEU A 37 -27.39 -18.12 -22.20
CA LEU A 37 -26.48 -18.08 -21.04
C LEU A 37 -26.34 -19.43 -20.32
N ALA A 38 -27.41 -20.22 -20.28
CA ALA A 38 -27.38 -21.57 -19.70
C ALA A 38 -26.45 -22.55 -20.45
N ARG A 39 -26.08 -22.24 -21.71
CA ARG A 39 -25.25 -23.08 -22.58
C ARG A 39 -23.81 -22.55 -22.75
N VAL A 40 -23.49 -21.40 -22.17
CA VAL A 40 -22.18 -20.73 -22.31
C VAL A 40 -21.07 -21.52 -21.63
N ARG A 41 -19.93 -21.65 -22.33
CA ARG A 41 -18.63 -22.08 -21.77
C ARG A 41 -17.72 -20.85 -21.61
N PRO A 42 -16.75 -20.85 -20.67
CA PRO A 42 -15.92 -19.67 -20.43
C PRO A 42 -15.10 -19.29 -21.68
N GLY A 43 -15.22 -18.04 -22.17
CA GLY A 43 -14.24 -17.45 -23.10
C GLY A 43 -14.73 -16.68 -24.33
N ASN A 44 -16.04 -16.48 -24.56
CA ASN A 44 -16.53 -15.75 -25.75
C ASN A 44 -17.02 -14.32 -25.42
N VAL A 45 -16.54 -13.32 -26.17
CA VAL A 45 -16.94 -11.90 -26.09
C VAL A 45 -18.42 -11.70 -26.44
N ASP A 46 -18.98 -12.51 -27.33
CA ASP A 46 -20.40 -12.41 -27.72
C ASP A 46 -21.36 -12.72 -26.58
N ASP A 47 -20.91 -13.51 -25.59
CA ASP A 47 -21.74 -13.85 -24.43
C ASP A 47 -21.85 -12.68 -23.44
N LEU A 48 -20.93 -11.70 -23.47
CA LEU A 48 -21.04 -10.47 -22.69
C LEU A 48 -22.21 -9.60 -23.14
N ALA A 49 -22.49 -9.56 -24.46
CA ALA A 49 -23.64 -8.86 -24.99
C ALA A 49 -24.97 -9.47 -24.52
N VAL A 50 -25.01 -10.81 -24.40
CA VAL A 50 -26.16 -11.55 -23.84
C VAL A 50 -26.33 -11.25 -22.35
N VAL A 51 -25.25 -11.25 -21.57
CA VAL A 51 -25.29 -10.86 -20.14
C VAL A 51 -25.84 -9.44 -19.97
N ARG A 52 -25.39 -8.48 -20.81
CA ARG A 52 -25.87 -7.09 -20.78
C ARG A 52 -27.37 -7.00 -21.03
N ARG A 53 -27.89 -7.70 -22.05
CA ARG A 53 -29.33 -7.69 -22.38
C ARG A 53 -30.17 -8.34 -21.29
N VAL A 54 -29.72 -9.47 -20.75
CA VAL A 54 -30.39 -10.12 -19.61
C VAL A 54 -30.47 -9.15 -18.44
N TRP A 55 -29.35 -8.53 -18.04
CA TRP A 55 -29.30 -7.57 -16.94
C TRP A 55 -30.24 -6.39 -17.17
N SER A 56 -30.16 -5.72 -18.33
CA SER A 56 -30.95 -4.52 -18.60
C SER A 56 -32.46 -4.78 -18.68
N ARG A 57 -32.86 -6.02 -18.99
CA ARG A 57 -34.26 -6.41 -19.16
C ARG A 57 -34.84 -7.13 -17.94
N SER A 58 -34.00 -7.72 -17.08
CA SER A 58 -34.45 -8.39 -15.84
C SER A 58 -34.49 -7.47 -14.63
N VAL A 59 -33.84 -6.29 -14.70
CA VAL A 59 -33.86 -5.29 -13.62
C VAL A 59 -34.95 -4.25 -13.93
N PRO A 60 -36.00 -4.09 -13.10
CA PRO A 60 -37.00 -3.04 -13.30
C PRO A 60 -36.36 -1.64 -13.28
N ALA A 61 -36.91 -0.71 -14.05
CA ALA A 61 -36.52 0.71 -13.98
C ALA A 61 -36.56 1.20 -12.53
N ALA A 62 -35.61 2.06 -12.16
CA ALA A 62 -35.28 2.44 -10.77
C ALA A 62 -36.40 3.13 -9.96
N THR A 63 -37.58 3.35 -10.54
CA THR A 63 -38.72 3.94 -9.84
C THR A 63 -39.39 2.94 -8.89
N GLY A 64 -39.29 3.19 -7.57
CA GLY A 64 -40.07 2.49 -6.54
C GLY A 64 -39.31 1.55 -5.59
N TRP A 65 -37.97 1.61 -5.54
CA TRP A 65 -37.14 0.75 -4.69
C TRP A 65 -37.33 1.01 -3.18
N ASP A 66 -37.84 2.18 -2.79
CA ASP A 66 -38.03 2.60 -1.40
C ASP A 66 -39.14 1.81 -0.66
N ARG A 67 -39.88 0.96 -1.37
CA ARG A 67 -41.02 0.19 -0.81
C ARG A 67 -40.79 -1.33 -0.74
N VAL A 68 -39.61 -1.83 -1.11
CA VAL A 68 -39.32 -3.27 -1.05
C VAL A 68 -38.75 -3.62 0.32
N PRO A 69 -39.42 -4.49 1.12
CA PRO A 69 -38.89 -4.90 2.41
C PRO A 69 -37.54 -5.62 2.23
N PRO A 70 -36.55 -5.39 3.11
CA PRO A 70 -35.26 -6.05 3.00
C PRO A 70 -35.42 -7.58 3.04
N LEU A 71 -34.75 -8.26 2.11
CA LEU A 71 -34.73 -9.72 2.04
C LEU A 71 -34.17 -10.27 3.36
N ARG A 72 -35.05 -10.90 4.16
CA ARG A 72 -34.67 -11.51 5.43
C ARG A 72 -33.75 -12.70 5.16
N ALA A 73 -32.48 -12.57 5.53
CA ALA A 73 -31.57 -13.70 5.55
C ALA A 73 -32.14 -14.82 6.46
N PRO A 74 -32.09 -16.10 6.04
CA PRO A 74 -32.54 -17.20 6.89
C PRO A 74 -31.71 -17.21 8.17
N ARG A 75 -32.38 -17.29 9.33
CA ARG A 75 -31.72 -17.41 10.64
C ARG A 75 -30.83 -18.66 10.63
N PRO A 76 -29.56 -18.57 11.07
CA PRO A 76 -28.75 -19.77 11.24
C PRO A 76 -29.43 -20.72 12.24
N PRO A 77 -29.34 -22.05 12.02
CA PRO A 77 -29.91 -23.01 12.94
C PRO A 77 -29.30 -22.84 14.33
N ALA A 78 -30.13 -22.95 15.37
CA ALA A 78 -29.68 -22.83 16.75
C ALA A 78 -28.62 -23.90 17.06
N PRO A 79 -27.55 -23.56 17.83
CA PRO A 79 -26.55 -24.55 18.22
C PRO A 79 -27.19 -25.67 19.05
N PRO A 80 -26.74 -26.93 18.90
CA PRO A 80 -27.31 -28.05 19.65
C PRO A 80 -27.09 -27.87 21.16
N ARG A 81 -28.14 -28.07 21.95
CA ARG A 81 -28.11 -28.01 23.42
C ARG A 81 -27.54 -29.30 23.99
N ALA A 82 -26.72 -29.19 25.04
CA ALA A 82 -26.26 -30.35 25.81
C ALA A 82 -27.47 -31.06 26.42
N THR A 83 -27.64 -32.34 26.12
CA THR A 83 -28.67 -33.20 26.73
C THR A 83 -28.05 -34.03 27.86
N ALA A 84 -28.88 -34.52 28.79
CA ALA A 84 -28.44 -35.36 29.90
C ALA A 84 -27.68 -36.63 29.45
N ALA A 85 -27.92 -37.10 28.23
CA ALA A 85 -27.20 -38.23 27.63
C ALA A 85 -25.75 -37.90 27.21
N HIS A 86 -25.43 -36.61 26.99
CA HIS A 86 -24.08 -36.15 26.61
C HIS A 86 -23.70 -34.86 27.33
N PRO A 87 -23.37 -34.93 28.65
CA PRO A 87 -23.08 -33.76 29.48
C PRO A 87 -21.74 -33.08 29.15
N ARG A 88 -20.93 -33.64 28.24
CA ARG A 88 -19.61 -33.13 27.84
C ARG A 88 -19.47 -33.03 26.31
N ALA A 89 -20.26 -32.18 25.66
CA ALA A 89 -20.24 -32.08 24.21
C ALA A 89 -18.91 -31.54 23.61
N TYR A 90 -18.03 -30.88 24.38
CA TYR A 90 -16.83 -30.21 23.80
C TYR A 90 -15.57 -30.19 24.68
N ARG A 91 -15.30 -31.26 25.45
CA ARG A 91 -13.97 -31.44 26.06
C ARG A 91 -13.46 -32.87 25.84
N GLY A 92 -12.56 -33.01 24.87
CA GLY A 92 -11.67 -34.18 24.77
C GLY A 92 -12.00 -35.24 23.71
N THR A 93 -12.82 -34.96 22.70
CA THR A 93 -13.02 -35.90 21.58
C THR A 93 -12.39 -35.40 20.28
N THR A 94 -11.83 -36.34 19.53
CA THR A 94 -11.22 -36.21 18.18
C THR A 94 -12.21 -35.77 17.10
N HIS A 95 -13.49 -35.61 17.45
CA HIS A 95 -14.55 -35.19 16.54
C HIS A 95 -14.82 -33.69 16.70
N GLN A 96 -14.22 -32.88 15.82
CA GLN A 96 -14.67 -31.52 15.62
C GLN A 96 -16.07 -31.53 15.00
N PRO A 97 -17.00 -30.67 15.45
CA PRO A 97 -18.29 -30.51 14.78
C PRO A 97 -18.06 -30.01 13.34
N PRO A 98 -18.87 -30.45 12.35
CA PRO A 98 -18.75 -29.97 10.98
C PRO A 98 -18.92 -28.45 10.97
N LYS A 99 -17.94 -27.78 10.35
CA LYS A 99 -17.90 -26.33 10.22
C LYS A 99 -19.19 -25.85 9.54
N PRO A 100 -20.04 -25.03 10.18
CA PRO A 100 -21.26 -24.56 9.54
C PRO A 100 -20.90 -23.78 8.27
N ALA A 101 -21.58 -24.11 7.16
CA ALA A 101 -21.40 -23.39 5.91
C ALA A 101 -21.80 -21.92 6.13
N ARG A 102 -20.89 -21.00 5.80
CA ARG A 102 -21.18 -19.57 5.85
C ARG A 102 -22.20 -19.24 4.76
N PRO A 103 -23.29 -18.51 5.05
CA PRO A 103 -24.06 -17.88 3.98
C PRO A 103 -23.12 -16.92 3.25
N THR A 104 -22.96 -17.13 1.94
CA THR A 104 -22.13 -16.27 1.10
C THR A 104 -23.07 -15.28 0.43
N LEU A 105 -23.07 -14.03 0.89
CA LEU A 105 -23.71 -12.93 0.20
C LEU A 105 -22.68 -12.38 -0.80
N ASP A 106 -22.98 -12.49 -2.09
CA ASP A 106 -22.12 -11.99 -3.16
C ASP A 106 -22.45 -10.51 -3.41
N LEU A 107 -21.53 -9.62 -3.03
CA LEU A 107 -21.65 -8.16 -3.16
C LEU A 107 -20.84 -7.59 -4.34
N GLN A 108 -20.37 -8.42 -5.27
CA GLN A 108 -19.64 -7.95 -6.45
C GLN A 108 -20.39 -6.93 -7.36
N PRO A 109 -21.72 -6.72 -7.29
CA PRO A 109 -22.36 -5.66 -8.08
C PRO A 109 -22.20 -4.22 -7.58
N ILE A 110 -21.74 -3.96 -6.35
CA ILE A 110 -21.79 -2.60 -5.77
C ILE A 110 -20.51 -1.78 -6.05
N GLU A 111 -19.37 -2.42 -6.34
CA GLU A 111 -18.09 -1.72 -6.59
C GLU A 111 -17.90 -1.18 -8.03
N ARG A 112 -18.93 -1.25 -8.90
CA ARG A 112 -18.82 -0.86 -10.34
C ARG A 112 -19.53 0.44 -10.73
N TRP A 113 -19.86 1.29 -9.77
CA TRP A 113 -20.52 2.58 -10.04
C TRP A 113 -19.60 3.62 -10.72
N SER A 114 -18.28 3.54 -10.53
CA SER A 114 -17.32 4.48 -11.14
C SER A 114 -17.11 4.28 -12.64
N THR A 115 -17.32 3.05 -13.14
CA THR A 115 -17.13 2.71 -14.57
C THR A 115 -18.29 3.19 -15.46
N LEU A 116 -19.46 3.50 -14.88
CA LEU A 116 -20.64 3.97 -15.60
C LEU A 116 -20.63 5.49 -15.86
N ARG A 117 -19.81 6.26 -15.14
CA ARG A 117 -19.79 7.73 -15.21
C ARG A 117 -19.14 8.28 -16.49
N GLY A 118 -18.28 7.50 -17.14
CA GLY A 118 -17.58 7.90 -18.37
C GLY A 118 -18.26 7.48 -19.68
N LEU A 119 -19.45 6.84 -19.61
CA LEU A 119 -20.16 6.31 -20.78
C LEU A 119 -21.34 7.19 -21.24
N LEU A 120 -21.55 8.34 -20.59
CA LEU A 120 -22.68 9.23 -20.84
C LEU A 120 -22.18 10.60 -21.31
N ASP A 121 -21.87 10.68 -22.60
CA ASP A 121 -21.48 11.91 -23.31
C ASP A 121 -22.74 12.57 -23.90
N LEU A 122 -22.85 13.90 -23.78
CA LEU A 122 -23.92 14.73 -24.35
C LEU A 122 -23.31 15.95 -25.06
N ASP A 123 -23.42 15.97 -26.39
CA ASP A 123 -23.01 17.06 -27.28
C ASP A 123 -23.92 18.30 -27.18
N ALA A 124 -23.38 19.48 -26.84
CA ALA A 124 -23.90 20.79 -27.29
C ALA A 124 -22.88 21.95 -27.09
N ALA A 125 -22.82 22.84 -28.09
CA ALA A 125 -21.77 23.82 -28.37
C ALA A 125 -21.92 25.22 -27.70
N GLU A 126 -22.18 25.30 -26.40
CA GLU A 126 -21.97 26.55 -25.64
C GLU A 126 -20.75 26.39 -24.72
N PRO A 127 -19.95 27.46 -24.49
CA PRO A 127 -18.83 27.40 -23.55
C PRO A 127 -19.38 26.94 -22.20
N HIS A 128 -18.94 25.74 -21.80
CA HIS A 128 -19.49 25.01 -20.68
C HIS A 128 -19.57 25.93 -19.45
N PRO A 129 -20.75 26.13 -18.82
CA PRO A 129 -20.92 27.04 -17.67
C PRO A 129 -19.91 26.79 -16.54
N PHE A 130 -19.49 25.53 -16.40
CA PHE A 130 -18.43 25.10 -15.47
C PHE A 130 -17.04 25.67 -15.80
N ALA A 131 -16.67 25.84 -17.07
CA ALA A 131 -15.37 26.42 -17.43
C ALA A 131 -15.32 27.91 -17.08
N ALA A 132 -16.41 28.65 -17.34
CA ALA A 132 -16.52 30.05 -16.94
C ALA A 132 -16.55 30.22 -15.40
N ALA A 133 -17.22 29.32 -14.67
CA ALA A 133 -17.28 29.34 -13.21
C ALA A 133 -15.95 28.94 -12.55
N ARG A 134 -15.22 27.98 -13.12
CA ARG A 134 -13.96 27.45 -12.57
C ARG A 134 -12.73 28.28 -12.97
N TRP A 135 -12.72 28.82 -14.19
CA TRP A 135 -11.56 29.49 -14.78
C TRP A 135 -11.74 30.99 -15.00
N GLY A 136 -12.95 31.53 -14.83
CA GLY A 136 -13.23 32.95 -15.04
C GLY A 136 -12.68 33.88 -13.95
N LYS A 137 -13.24 35.08 -13.84
CA LYS A 137 -12.75 36.19 -12.99
C LYS A 137 -12.48 35.85 -11.51
N GLY A 138 -13.08 34.77 -10.97
CA GLY A 138 -12.79 34.30 -9.61
C GLY A 138 -11.47 33.53 -9.45
N ALA A 139 -10.91 32.99 -10.53
CA ALA A 139 -9.68 32.19 -10.54
C ALA A 139 -8.42 32.97 -10.97
N GLY A 140 -8.57 34.23 -11.37
CA GLY A 140 -7.46 35.11 -11.76
C GLY A 140 -6.93 34.92 -13.18
N ILE A 141 -7.54 34.06 -14.01
CA ILE A 141 -7.14 33.85 -15.42
C ILE A 141 -7.91 34.81 -16.33
N ASP A 142 -7.18 35.51 -17.19
CA ASP A 142 -7.77 36.26 -18.31
C ASP A 142 -8.11 35.31 -19.46
N LEU A 143 -9.33 34.76 -19.45
CA LEU A 143 -9.80 33.83 -20.47
C LEU A 143 -9.72 34.42 -21.89
N ASP A 144 -9.96 35.73 -22.03
CA ASP A 144 -9.89 36.45 -23.31
C ASP A 144 -8.44 36.71 -23.74
N GLY A 145 -7.50 36.65 -22.79
CA GLY A 145 -6.05 36.74 -22.99
C GLY A 145 -5.37 35.40 -23.27
N LEU A 146 -6.03 34.24 -23.09
CA LEU A 146 -5.45 32.93 -23.42
C LEU A 146 -5.27 32.74 -24.93
N HIS A 147 -4.25 31.97 -25.32
CA HIS A 147 -4.05 31.50 -26.68
C HIS A 147 -5.33 30.79 -27.19
N PRO A 148 -5.81 31.07 -28.41
CA PRO A 148 -7.11 30.56 -28.90
C PRO A 148 -7.28 29.05 -28.73
N ALA A 149 -6.26 28.26 -29.08
CA ALA A 149 -6.31 26.81 -28.94
C ALA A 149 -6.37 26.30 -27.48
N LEU A 150 -5.78 27.03 -26.52
CA LEU A 150 -5.91 26.68 -25.10
C LEU A 150 -7.30 27.04 -24.55
N ARG A 151 -7.87 28.16 -25.02
CA ARG A 151 -9.23 28.56 -24.67
C ARG A 151 -10.26 27.51 -25.09
N GLU A 152 -10.11 26.97 -26.30
CA GLU A 152 -10.99 25.90 -26.79
C GLU A 152 -10.78 24.56 -26.04
N ALA A 153 -9.56 24.29 -25.55
CA ALA A 153 -9.24 23.08 -24.79
C ALA A 153 -9.63 23.12 -23.30
N LEU A 154 -10.03 24.27 -22.75
CA LEU A 154 -10.32 24.45 -21.31
C LEU A 154 -11.28 23.43 -20.68
N PRO A 155 -12.36 22.97 -21.34
CA PRO A 155 -13.25 21.96 -20.76
C PRO A 155 -12.52 20.62 -20.48
N ILE A 156 -11.54 20.27 -21.32
CA ILE A 156 -10.77 19.03 -21.22
C ILE A 156 -9.63 19.17 -20.19
N LEU A 157 -9.14 20.40 -19.98
CA LEU A 157 -8.13 20.74 -18.99
C LEU A 157 -8.68 20.90 -17.56
N GLY A 158 -9.93 20.47 -17.30
CA GLY A 158 -10.68 20.72 -16.06
C GLY A 158 -9.96 20.30 -14.76
N ASP A 159 -9.06 19.33 -14.84
CA ASP A 159 -8.31 18.80 -13.69
C ASP A 159 -7.01 19.57 -13.37
N LEU A 160 -6.55 20.45 -14.25
CA LEU A 160 -5.39 21.29 -13.97
C LEU A 160 -5.73 22.34 -12.89
N ALA A 161 -4.74 22.99 -12.29
CA ALA A 161 -4.96 24.15 -11.41
C ALA A 161 -4.85 25.44 -12.23
N PRO A 162 -5.42 26.59 -11.79
CA PRO A 162 -5.40 27.82 -12.59
C PRO A 162 -3.98 28.27 -12.98
N ALA A 163 -3.05 28.21 -12.03
CA ALA A 163 -1.66 28.52 -12.26
C ALA A 163 -0.97 27.58 -13.28
N ALA A 164 -1.44 26.35 -13.43
CA ALA A 164 -0.93 25.42 -14.43
C ALA A 164 -1.41 25.78 -15.84
N VAL A 165 -2.64 26.30 -15.98
CA VAL A 165 -3.19 26.80 -17.24
C VAL A 165 -2.46 28.07 -17.70
N ASP A 166 -2.16 29.01 -16.79
CA ASP A 166 -1.36 30.21 -17.11
C ASP A 166 0.08 29.85 -17.49
N ALA A 167 0.71 28.94 -16.74
CA ALA A 167 2.05 28.45 -17.06
C ALA A 167 2.07 27.75 -18.43
N LEU A 168 0.99 27.06 -18.79
CA LEU A 168 0.82 26.41 -20.08
C LEU A 168 0.69 27.44 -21.21
N ASP A 169 -0.11 28.50 -21.03
CA ASP A 169 -0.27 29.59 -22.00
C ASP A 169 1.06 30.30 -22.29
N HIS A 170 1.80 30.65 -21.24
CA HIS A 170 3.11 31.27 -21.39
C HIS A 170 4.09 30.38 -22.17
N ARG A 171 4.06 29.05 -21.93
CA ARG A 171 4.92 28.08 -22.65
C ARG A 171 4.53 27.96 -24.12
N VAL A 172 3.23 27.86 -24.43
CA VAL A 172 2.72 27.78 -25.81
C VAL A 172 3.11 29.02 -26.61
N ARG A 173 2.93 30.22 -26.04
CA ARG A 173 3.30 31.50 -26.66
C ARG A 173 4.81 31.61 -26.91
N ARG A 174 5.62 31.21 -25.94
CA ARG A 174 7.09 31.24 -26.05
C ARG A 174 7.61 30.32 -27.16
N LEU A 175 7.01 29.15 -27.32
CA LEU A 175 7.43 28.14 -28.29
C LEU A 175 6.82 28.37 -29.70
N ARG A 176 5.91 29.33 -29.86
CA ARG A 176 5.20 29.62 -31.13
C ARG A 176 4.60 28.35 -31.77
N LEU A 177 4.03 27.49 -30.93
CA LEU A 177 3.52 26.20 -31.40
C LEU A 177 2.32 26.41 -32.32
N PRO A 178 2.22 25.69 -33.44
CA PRO A 178 1.09 25.81 -34.35
C PRO A 178 -0.19 25.31 -33.66
N GLU A 179 -1.33 25.94 -33.94
CA GLU A 179 -2.63 25.65 -33.27
C GLU A 179 -2.97 24.15 -33.26
N ARG A 180 -2.68 23.45 -34.36
CA ARG A 180 -2.84 21.99 -34.51
C ARG A 180 -2.11 21.15 -33.43
N PHE A 181 -0.98 21.63 -32.90
CA PHE A 181 -0.28 20.96 -31.80
C PHE A 181 -1.07 21.07 -30.48
N CYS A 182 -1.62 22.25 -30.19
CA CYS A 182 -2.41 22.46 -28.97
C CYS A 182 -3.68 21.61 -28.98
N PHE A 183 -4.32 21.42 -30.14
CA PHE A 183 -5.47 20.51 -30.27
C PHE A 183 -5.09 19.04 -30.08
N ALA A 184 -4.02 18.57 -30.72
CA ALA A 184 -3.55 17.19 -30.55
C ALA A 184 -3.13 16.88 -29.10
N ALA A 185 -2.65 17.88 -28.37
CA ALA A 185 -2.34 17.76 -26.96
C ALA A 185 -3.56 17.87 -26.03
N ALA A 186 -4.65 18.50 -26.48
CA ALA A 186 -5.89 18.61 -25.72
C ALA A 186 -6.57 17.25 -25.56
N ASP A 187 -6.44 16.35 -26.54
CA ASP A 187 -6.94 14.97 -26.44
C ASP A 187 -6.21 14.13 -25.37
N HIS A 188 -5.02 14.58 -24.96
CA HIS A 188 -4.15 13.92 -23.97
C HIS A 188 -3.53 14.93 -23.00
N PRO A 189 -4.34 15.57 -22.12
CA PRO A 189 -3.91 16.74 -21.34
C PRO A 189 -2.82 16.41 -20.32
N SER A 190 -2.78 15.17 -19.82
CA SER A 190 -1.73 14.66 -18.93
C SER A 190 -0.37 14.50 -19.63
N ALA A 191 -0.35 14.43 -20.96
CA ALA A 191 0.88 14.30 -21.74
C ALA A 191 1.48 15.64 -22.17
N LEU A 192 0.69 16.70 -22.16
CA LEU A 192 1.09 18.00 -22.71
C LEU A 192 2.27 18.63 -21.94
N ALA A 193 2.30 18.51 -20.61
CA ALA A 193 3.40 19.04 -19.80
C ALA A 193 4.75 18.35 -20.12
N PRO A 194 4.84 17.00 -20.11
CA PRO A 194 6.03 16.29 -20.58
C PRO A 194 6.52 16.68 -21.98
N TRP A 195 5.61 16.89 -22.94
CA TRP A 195 5.95 17.30 -24.31
C TRP A 195 6.52 18.72 -24.37
N LEU A 196 5.97 19.65 -23.60
CA LEU A 196 6.48 21.02 -23.52
C LEU A 196 7.85 21.07 -22.83
N ASP A 197 8.06 20.27 -21.80
CA ASP A 197 9.36 20.17 -21.14
C ASP A 197 10.41 19.59 -22.11
N ALA A 198 10.05 18.58 -22.91
CA ALA A 198 10.93 18.04 -23.95
C ALA A 198 11.26 19.08 -25.04
N LEU A 199 10.28 19.83 -25.53
CA LEU A 199 10.49 20.90 -26.51
C LEU A 199 11.41 22.00 -25.99
N LEU A 200 11.30 22.37 -24.70
CA LEU A 200 12.16 23.36 -24.07
C LEU A 200 13.62 22.90 -23.92
N CYS A 201 13.87 21.59 -23.97
CA CYS A 201 15.22 21.02 -23.96
C CYS A 201 15.90 20.97 -25.34
N LEU A 202 15.16 21.24 -26.42
CA LEU A 202 15.67 21.25 -27.79
C LEU A 202 16.15 22.66 -28.19
N ASP A 203 17.14 22.74 -29.07
CA ASP A 203 17.47 24.01 -29.73
C ASP A 203 16.38 24.44 -30.73
N ALA A 204 16.43 25.69 -31.18
CA ALA A 204 15.38 26.26 -32.04
C ALA A 204 15.18 25.52 -33.37
N ALA A 205 16.24 24.92 -33.95
CA ALA A 205 16.15 24.18 -35.20
C ALA A 205 15.44 22.83 -34.99
N HIS A 206 15.76 22.15 -33.88
CA HIS A 206 15.13 20.90 -33.48
C HIS A 206 13.68 21.10 -32.99
N GLN A 207 13.37 22.23 -32.33
CA GLN A 207 12.01 22.61 -31.95
C GLN A 207 11.09 22.72 -33.18
N GLY A 208 11.55 23.38 -34.25
CA GLY A 208 10.79 23.51 -35.49
C GLY A 208 10.52 22.16 -36.15
N SER A 209 11.55 21.31 -36.25
CA SER A 209 11.43 19.96 -36.85
C SER A 209 10.48 19.06 -36.07
N LEU A 210 10.52 19.11 -34.74
CA LEU A 210 9.62 18.32 -33.90
C LEU A 210 8.18 18.84 -33.96
N ALA A 211 8.00 20.17 -33.94
CA ALA A 211 6.68 20.77 -34.08
C ALA A 211 6.03 20.43 -35.42
N GLU A 212 6.79 20.42 -36.52
CA GLU A 212 6.31 19.99 -37.83
C GLU A 212 5.97 18.50 -37.86
N ALA A 213 6.81 17.64 -37.29
CA ALA A 213 6.59 16.20 -37.23
C ALA A 213 5.33 15.85 -36.40
N LEU A 214 5.16 16.45 -35.22
CA LEU A 214 3.98 16.24 -34.37
C LEU A 214 2.70 16.74 -35.03
N ALA A 215 2.83 17.81 -35.81
CA ALA A 215 1.71 18.37 -36.52
C ALA A 215 1.33 17.61 -37.81
N ALA A 216 2.17 16.69 -38.27
CA ALA A 216 1.84 15.71 -39.29
C ALA A 216 1.11 14.48 -38.69
N GLY A 217 1.15 14.31 -37.36
CA GLY A 217 0.42 13.29 -36.62
C GLY A 217 1.04 13.06 -35.23
N CYS A 218 0.28 13.31 -34.16
CA CYS A 218 0.77 13.14 -32.79
C CYS A 218 0.67 11.65 -32.41
N PRO A 219 1.76 10.99 -31.95
CA PRO A 219 1.65 9.63 -31.44
C PRO A 219 0.88 9.61 -30.10
N PRO A 220 0.18 8.51 -29.77
CA PRO A 220 -0.51 8.37 -28.50
C PRO A 220 0.51 8.49 -27.37
N ALA A 221 0.33 9.51 -26.53
CA ALA A 221 1.36 9.90 -25.59
C ALA A 221 1.34 9.00 -24.35
N ASP A 222 2.18 7.96 -24.36
CA ASP A 222 2.69 7.46 -23.10
C ASP A 222 3.66 8.49 -22.48
N SER A 223 3.87 8.40 -21.18
CA SER A 223 4.76 9.31 -20.45
C SER A 223 6.25 9.18 -20.85
N ALA A 224 6.61 8.16 -21.64
CA ALA A 224 7.99 7.86 -22.03
C ALA A 224 8.40 8.55 -23.34
N THR A 225 7.44 8.84 -24.21
CA THR A 225 7.67 9.40 -25.55
C THR A 225 8.46 10.71 -25.56
N PRO A 226 8.18 11.71 -24.69
CA PRO A 226 8.93 12.96 -24.69
C PRO A 226 10.41 12.78 -24.31
N GLY A 227 10.69 11.90 -23.34
CA GLY A 227 12.06 11.57 -22.93
C GLY A 227 12.84 10.84 -24.02
N ALA A 228 12.17 9.96 -24.78
CA ALA A 228 12.75 9.26 -25.92
C ALA A 228 13.19 10.22 -27.03
N ILE A 229 12.42 11.28 -27.29
CA ILE A 229 12.73 12.26 -28.34
C ILE A 229 13.89 13.17 -27.97
N VAL A 230 13.99 13.57 -26.69
CA VAL A 230 15.16 14.33 -26.21
C VAL A 230 16.44 13.50 -26.40
N ARG A 231 16.39 12.18 -26.18
CA ARG A 231 17.52 11.29 -26.44
C ARG A 231 17.90 11.25 -27.92
N VAL A 232 16.91 11.16 -28.82
CA VAL A 232 17.15 11.19 -30.28
C VAL A 232 17.78 12.51 -30.73
N ALA A 233 17.46 13.62 -30.08
CA ALA A 233 18.03 14.94 -30.39
C ALA A 233 19.52 15.05 -30.04
N VAL A 234 19.96 14.37 -28.96
CA VAL A 234 21.37 14.35 -28.56
C VAL A 234 22.26 13.67 -29.62
N LEU A 235 21.69 12.88 -30.53
CA LEU A 235 22.42 12.21 -31.61
C LEU A 235 22.89 13.15 -32.73
N GLY A 236 22.54 14.43 -32.72
CA GLY A 236 23.13 15.45 -33.61
C GLY A 236 22.61 15.43 -35.05
N GLU A 237 23.51 15.49 -36.04
CA GLU A 237 23.19 15.64 -37.48
C GLU A 237 22.18 14.60 -37.97
N GLY A 238 21.16 15.02 -38.74
CA GLY A 238 20.09 14.15 -39.24
C GLY A 238 18.87 14.00 -38.30
N PHE A 239 18.74 14.87 -37.28
CA PHE A 239 17.61 14.85 -36.35
C PHE A 239 16.25 14.91 -37.06
N SER A 240 16.07 15.78 -38.04
CA SER A 240 14.78 15.95 -38.75
C SER A 240 14.32 14.65 -39.44
N GLU A 241 15.26 13.88 -40.00
CA GLU A 241 14.95 12.59 -40.63
C GLU A 241 14.68 11.49 -39.59
N ARG A 242 15.47 11.45 -38.50
CA ARG A 242 15.26 10.50 -37.40
C ARG A 242 13.95 10.73 -36.67
N ILE A 243 13.57 11.98 -36.42
CA ILE A 243 12.33 12.30 -35.72
C ILE A 243 11.11 12.04 -36.60
N ALA A 244 11.19 12.29 -37.91
CA ALA A 244 10.14 11.92 -38.85
C ALA A 244 9.92 10.38 -38.85
N ARG A 245 11.00 9.60 -38.89
CA ARG A 245 10.96 8.13 -38.80
C ARG A 245 10.44 7.64 -37.45
N PHE A 246 10.83 8.29 -36.35
CA PHE A 246 10.32 8.00 -35.00
C PHE A 246 8.81 8.22 -34.91
N VAL A 247 8.33 9.40 -35.34
CA VAL A 247 6.91 9.77 -35.26
C VAL A 247 6.07 8.85 -36.14
N ASP A 248 6.51 8.58 -37.37
CA ASP A 248 5.84 7.67 -38.30
C ASP A 248 5.76 6.23 -37.75
N ALA A 249 6.83 5.73 -37.12
CA ALA A 249 6.81 4.42 -36.48
C ALA A 249 5.94 4.38 -35.21
N ALA A 250 5.96 5.43 -34.39
CA ALA A 250 5.11 5.55 -33.21
C ALA A 250 3.63 5.64 -33.61
N HIS A 251 3.31 6.33 -34.71
CA HIS A 251 1.96 6.38 -35.27
C HIS A 251 1.47 5.01 -35.75
N ARG A 252 2.39 4.14 -36.20
CA ARG A 252 2.12 2.72 -36.49
C ARG A 252 2.08 1.83 -35.23
N GLY A 253 2.13 2.42 -34.04
CA GLY A 253 1.97 1.76 -32.75
C GLY A 253 3.25 1.14 -32.18
N ALA A 254 4.44 1.52 -32.66
CA ALA A 254 5.70 1.10 -32.06
C ALA A 254 5.98 1.82 -30.74
N ASP A 255 6.59 1.11 -29.78
CA ASP A 255 6.92 1.63 -28.44
C ASP A 255 8.00 2.72 -28.51
N ALA A 256 7.79 3.84 -27.80
CA ALA A 256 8.67 4.99 -27.89
C ALA A 256 10.08 4.75 -27.33
N ALA A 257 10.22 3.95 -26.27
CA ALA A 257 11.52 3.63 -25.70
C ALA A 257 12.31 2.70 -26.62
N PHE A 258 11.63 1.75 -27.26
CA PHE A 258 12.20 0.89 -28.30
C PHE A 258 12.70 1.70 -29.50
N LEU A 259 11.88 2.62 -30.03
CA LEU A 259 12.25 3.44 -31.18
C LEU A 259 13.47 4.32 -30.90
N ALA A 260 13.57 4.91 -29.70
CA ALA A 260 14.76 5.66 -29.31
C ALA A 260 16.01 4.77 -29.23
N GLY A 261 15.91 3.59 -28.62
CA GLY A 261 17.04 2.65 -28.58
C GLY A 261 17.49 2.18 -29.96
N ALA A 262 16.56 1.95 -30.88
CA ALA A 262 16.87 1.57 -32.26
C ALA A 262 17.58 2.71 -33.02
N LEU A 263 17.17 3.97 -32.83
CA LEU A 263 17.82 5.13 -33.44
C LEU A 263 19.21 5.42 -32.86
N GLU A 264 19.39 5.20 -31.56
CA GLU A 264 20.71 5.27 -30.91
C GLU A 264 21.66 4.21 -31.48
N LEU A 265 21.18 2.99 -31.62
CA LEU A 265 21.97 1.90 -32.21
C LEU A 265 22.35 2.20 -33.67
N GLU A 266 21.45 2.81 -34.45
CA GLU A 266 21.75 3.24 -35.83
C GLU A 266 22.78 4.37 -35.88
N ALA A 267 22.71 5.34 -34.96
CA ALA A 267 23.72 6.40 -34.86
C ALA A 267 25.11 5.83 -34.56
N GLU A 268 25.19 4.77 -33.77
CA GLU A 268 26.46 4.09 -33.44
C GLU A 268 26.94 3.10 -34.52
N SER A 269 26.00 2.45 -35.23
CA SER A 269 26.30 1.31 -36.10
C SER A 269 26.22 1.61 -37.61
N GLY A 270 25.76 2.81 -37.99
CA GLY A 270 25.55 3.23 -39.38
C GLY A 270 24.13 2.98 -39.91
N PRO A 271 23.81 3.56 -41.08
CA PRO A 271 22.46 3.54 -41.64
C PRO A 271 21.96 2.12 -41.92
N GLY A 272 20.72 1.81 -41.53
CA GLY A 272 20.06 0.52 -41.77
C GLY A 272 19.84 -0.33 -40.50
N ALA A 273 20.52 -0.03 -39.39
CA ALA A 273 20.28 -0.72 -38.11
C ALA A 273 18.91 -0.38 -37.50
N PHE A 274 18.29 0.73 -37.92
CA PHE A 274 16.94 1.12 -37.50
C PHE A 274 15.83 0.38 -38.27
N GLU A 275 16.10 -0.08 -39.49
CA GLU A 275 15.09 -0.81 -40.28
C GLU A 275 14.94 -2.28 -39.84
N ALA A 276 16.03 -2.92 -39.39
CA ALA A 276 15.99 -4.32 -38.96
C ALA A 276 15.00 -4.61 -37.80
N PRO A 277 14.85 -3.73 -36.78
CA PRO A 277 13.87 -3.91 -35.70
C PRO A 277 12.43 -3.50 -36.07
N LEU A 278 12.24 -2.61 -37.07
CA LEU A 278 10.91 -2.17 -37.53
C LEU A 278 10.17 -3.21 -38.38
N LEU A 279 10.87 -4.23 -38.87
CA LEU A 279 10.31 -5.34 -39.65
C LEU A 279 9.47 -6.33 -38.80
N GLY A 280 9.36 -6.12 -37.48
CA GLY A 280 8.69 -7.02 -36.54
C GLY A 280 7.16 -6.87 -36.37
N ARG A 281 6.45 -6.07 -37.18
CA ARG A 281 4.96 -5.98 -37.08
C ARG A 281 4.15 -6.12 -38.37
N ARG A 282 4.78 -6.19 -39.55
CA ARG A 282 4.12 -6.72 -40.75
C ARG A 282 4.71 -8.09 -41.04
N ALA A 283 3.87 -9.12 -40.98
CA ALA A 283 4.21 -10.49 -41.32
C ALA A 283 4.92 -10.57 -42.68
N LEU A 284 6.24 -10.70 -42.66
CA LEU A 284 6.99 -11.33 -43.75
C LEU A 284 7.22 -12.79 -43.38
N PRO A 285 7.23 -13.71 -44.36
CA PRO A 285 7.43 -15.13 -44.14
C PRO A 285 8.93 -15.40 -43.97
N LEU A 286 9.58 -14.81 -42.96
CA LEU A 286 10.86 -15.32 -42.50
C LEU A 286 10.53 -16.51 -41.60
N GLY A 287 10.85 -17.71 -42.09
CA GLY A 287 10.56 -18.94 -41.38
C GLY A 287 11.34 -18.99 -40.06
N ARG A 288 10.80 -19.71 -39.06
CA ARG A 288 11.38 -20.01 -37.72
C ARG A 288 12.88 -20.36 -37.70
N ARG A 289 13.49 -20.70 -38.85
CA ARG A 289 14.90 -21.05 -38.98
C ARG A 289 15.86 -19.84 -39.09
N ASP A 290 15.37 -18.65 -39.45
CA ASP A 290 16.26 -17.54 -39.81
C ASP A 290 16.55 -16.58 -38.63
N VAL A 291 15.74 -16.62 -37.56
CA VAL A 291 15.92 -15.80 -36.34
C VAL A 291 16.96 -16.39 -35.38
N LEU A 292 17.05 -17.72 -35.33
CA LEU A 292 17.93 -18.43 -34.40
C LEU A 292 19.44 -18.16 -34.64
N PRO A 293 19.94 -18.14 -35.89
CA PRO A 293 21.34 -17.81 -36.17
C PRO A 293 21.70 -16.37 -35.79
N LEU A 294 20.77 -15.42 -35.92
CA LEU A 294 20.99 -14.01 -35.58
C LEU A 294 21.11 -13.83 -34.06
N VAL A 295 20.21 -14.44 -33.29
CA VAL A 295 20.23 -14.42 -31.81
C VAL A 295 21.45 -15.17 -31.27
N ARG A 296 21.82 -16.29 -31.91
CA ARG A 296 23.04 -17.04 -31.56
C ARG A 296 24.31 -16.23 -31.85
N ALA A 297 24.41 -15.57 -33.00
CA ALA A 297 25.55 -14.72 -33.34
C ALA A 297 25.69 -13.50 -32.41
N LEU A 298 24.57 -12.94 -31.93
CA LEU A 298 24.54 -11.88 -30.91
C LEU A 298 24.98 -12.39 -29.53
N ALA A 299 24.50 -13.56 -29.12
CA ALA A 299 24.89 -14.19 -27.86
C ALA A 299 26.37 -14.62 -27.85
N GLU A 300 26.88 -15.19 -28.94
CA GLU A 300 28.28 -15.56 -29.10
C GLU A 300 29.20 -14.32 -29.06
N ARG A 301 28.79 -13.19 -29.66
CA ARG A 301 29.53 -11.91 -29.60
C ARG A 301 29.49 -11.23 -28.22
N LEU A 302 28.43 -11.42 -27.45
CA LEU A 302 28.30 -10.90 -26.07
C LEU A 302 29.17 -11.65 -25.07
N VAL A 303 29.48 -12.92 -25.34
CA VAL A 303 30.40 -13.72 -24.52
C VAL A 303 31.86 -13.27 -24.73
N ASP A 304 32.19 -12.74 -25.90
CA ASP A 304 33.56 -12.38 -26.26
C ASP A 304 33.92 -10.87 -26.15
N HIS A 305 32.95 -9.96 -26.00
CA HIS A 305 33.23 -8.51 -25.87
C HIS A 305 32.40 -7.81 -24.79
N GLU A 306 33.09 -7.12 -23.86
CA GLU A 306 32.53 -6.30 -22.76
C GLU A 306 31.78 -5.03 -23.22
N ALA A 307 31.70 -4.73 -24.52
CA ALA A 307 31.31 -3.40 -25.01
C ALA A 307 29.81 -3.18 -25.24
N VAL A 308 28.98 -4.23 -25.29
CA VAL A 308 27.54 -4.06 -25.53
C VAL A 308 26.80 -4.03 -24.19
N SER A 309 26.31 -2.84 -23.81
CA SER A 309 25.56 -2.70 -22.57
C SER A 309 24.25 -3.51 -22.63
N LEU A 310 24.01 -4.33 -21.60
CA LEU A 310 22.76 -5.06 -21.41
C LEU A 310 21.49 -4.19 -21.62
N PRO A 311 21.46 -2.92 -21.18
CA PRO A 311 20.36 -2.00 -21.50
C PRO A 311 20.15 -1.72 -22.99
N SER A 312 21.22 -1.56 -23.79
CA SER A 312 21.13 -1.30 -25.23
C SER A 312 20.59 -2.52 -26.00
N LEU A 313 21.02 -3.72 -25.59
CA LEU A 313 20.52 -4.98 -26.14
C LEU A 313 19.04 -5.22 -25.79
N HIS A 314 18.67 -4.91 -24.53
CA HIS A 314 17.30 -5.00 -24.05
C HIS A 314 16.36 -4.02 -24.78
N ALA A 315 16.84 -2.81 -25.08
CA ALA A 315 16.10 -1.82 -25.84
C ALA A 315 15.95 -2.20 -27.33
N ALA A 316 16.96 -2.80 -27.96
CA ALA A 316 16.93 -3.19 -29.37
C ALA A 316 16.06 -4.42 -29.67
N LEU A 317 15.83 -5.30 -28.67
CA LEU A 317 15.11 -6.57 -28.84
C LEU A 317 13.61 -6.50 -28.51
N GLY A 318 13.07 -5.30 -28.24
CA GLY A 318 11.65 -4.97 -27.99
C GLY A 318 10.73 -6.16 -27.79
N VAL A 319 10.34 -6.44 -26.54
CA VAL A 319 9.61 -7.64 -26.10
C VAL A 319 8.53 -8.09 -27.08
N SER A 320 8.89 -8.97 -28.03
CA SER A 320 7.94 -9.59 -28.95
C SER A 320 7.09 -10.62 -28.18
N PRO A 321 5.78 -10.76 -28.46
CA PRO A 321 4.95 -11.87 -27.96
C PRO A 321 5.53 -13.26 -28.27
N ASP A 322 6.48 -13.38 -29.22
CA ASP A 322 7.13 -14.64 -29.59
C ASP A 322 8.19 -15.13 -28.59
N TRP A 323 8.57 -14.30 -27.59
CA TRP A 323 9.51 -14.71 -26.55
C TRP A 323 9.01 -15.88 -25.70
N ALA A 324 7.69 -15.95 -25.48
CA ALA A 324 7.07 -17.03 -24.72
C ALA A 324 7.18 -18.37 -25.46
N GLU A 325 6.98 -18.37 -26.78
CA GLU A 325 7.09 -19.56 -27.64
C GLU A 325 8.55 -20.02 -27.76
N LEU A 326 9.49 -19.07 -27.85
CA LEU A 326 10.93 -19.35 -27.89
C LEU A 326 11.44 -20.02 -26.60
N VAL A 327 11.02 -19.51 -25.43
CA VAL A 327 11.36 -20.10 -24.13
C VAL A 327 10.73 -21.50 -23.99
N GLU A 328 9.51 -21.69 -24.51
CA GLU A 328 8.84 -22.99 -24.48
C GLU A 328 9.53 -24.02 -25.39
N ASP A 329 9.95 -23.62 -26.60
CA ASP A 329 10.71 -24.50 -27.49
C ASP A 329 12.11 -24.80 -26.94
N LEU A 330 12.79 -23.82 -26.33
CA LEU A 330 14.07 -24.05 -25.64
C LEU A 330 13.92 -25.00 -24.45
N ALA A 331 12.85 -24.89 -23.66
CA ALA A 331 12.61 -25.77 -22.53
C ALA A 331 12.25 -27.22 -22.92
N ARG A 332 11.75 -27.43 -24.17
CA ARG A 332 11.45 -28.77 -24.71
C ARG A 332 12.66 -29.45 -25.34
N ARG A 333 13.75 -28.71 -25.58
CA ARG A 333 14.97 -29.25 -26.19
C ARG A 333 15.76 -30.10 -25.19
N PRO A 334 16.08 -31.36 -25.52
CA PRO A 334 16.77 -32.27 -24.59
C PRO A 334 18.23 -31.85 -24.33
N ASP A 335 18.79 -30.98 -25.17
CA ASP A 335 20.16 -30.46 -25.06
C ASP A 335 20.28 -29.19 -24.22
N VAL A 336 19.17 -28.58 -23.79
CA VAL A 336 19.19 -27.39 -22.93
C VAL A 336 19.14 -27.83 -21.47
N THR A 337 20.20 -27.55 -20.72
CA THR A 337 20.25 -27.88 -19.29
C THR A 337 19.38 -26.92 -18.47
N PRO A 338 18.88 -27.35 -17.30
CA PRO A 338 18.15 -26.47 -16.39
C PRO A 338 18.93 -25.22 -15.95
N ALA A 339 20.27 -25.30 -15.90
CA ALA A 339 21.13 -24.18 -15.56
C ALA A 339 21.22 -23.15 -16.69
N GLU A 340 21.29 -23.60 -17.95
CA GLU A 340 21.22 -22.72 -19.12
C GLU A 340 19.85 -22.05 -19.19
N LEU A 341 18.76 -22.81 -19.06
CA LEU A 341 17.41 -22.24 -19.06
C LEU A 341 17.22 -21.19 -17.93
N ALA A 342 17.80 -21.43 -16.75
CA ALA A 342 17.78 -20.47 -15.64
C ALA A 342 18.61 -19.21 -15.93
N ALA A 343 19.77 -19.35 -16.58
CA ALA A 343 20.57 -18.21 -17.04
C ALA A 343 19.81 -17.37 -18.08
N TRP A 344 19.13 -18.01 -19.04
CA TRP A 344 18.27 -17.36 -20.03
C TRP A 344 17.10 -16.60 -19.40
N LEU A 345 16.44 -17.19 -18.39
CA LEU A 345 15.35 -16.54 -17.66
C LEU A 345 15.83 -15.39 -16.76
N ALA A 346 17.07 -15.46 -16.27
CA ALA A 346 17.66 -14.40 -15.45
C ALA A 346 17.93 -13.11 -16.24
N VAL A 347 18.09 -13.20 -17.57
CA VAL A 347 18.28 -12.05 -18.46
C VAL A 347 16.96 -11.41 -18.93
N ALA A 348 15.80 -11.88 -18.44
CA ALA A 348 14.47 -11.38 -18.82
C ALA A 348 13.77 -10.52 -17.74
N PRO A 349 14.36 -9.43 -17.21
CA PRO A 349 13.65 -8.54 -16.31
C PRO A 349 12.78 -7.55 -17.11
N GLY A 350 11.48 -7.87 -17.28
CA GLY A 350 10.54 -6.92 -17.90
C GLY A 350 9.19 -7.45 -18.37
N LEU A 351 8.93 -8.75 -18.34
CA LEU A 351 7.66 -9.30 -18.85
C LEU A 351 6.45 -8.76 -18.04
N PRO A 352 5.43 -8.18 -18.71
CA PRO A 352 4.17 -7.84 -18.06
C PRO A 352 3.56 -9.08 -17.39
N TYR A 353 3.01 -8.88 -16.20
CA TYR A 353 2.32 -9.88 -15.36
C TYR A 353 1.35 -10.80 -16.13
N GLN A 354 0.75 -10.31 -17.21
CA GLN A 354 -0.21 -11.02 -18.06
C GLN A 354 0.44 -12.06 -18.99
N SER A 355 1.63 -11.78 -19.53
CA SER A 355 2.36 -12.71 -20.42
C SER A 355 2.92 -13.91 -19.64
N LEU A 356 3.31 -13.69 -18.39
CA LEU A 356 3.71 -14.77 -17.49
C LEU A 356 2.51 -15.65 -17.08
N ALA A 357 1.31 -15.09 -16.96
CA ALA A 357 0.08 -15.83 -16.63
C ALA A 357 -0.36 -16.80 -17.76
N ALA A 358 -0.06 -16.47 -19.02
CA ALA A 358 -0.32 -17.34 -20.17
C ALA A 358 0.54 -18.62 -20.18
N LEU A 359 1.71 -18.60 -19.51
CA LEU A 359 2.70 -19.66 -19.64
C LEU A 359 2.35 -21.01 -18.98
N GLY A 360 1.37 -21.13 -18.07
CA GLY A 360 0.83 -22.42 -17.54
C GLY A 360 1.79 -23.42 -16.85
N ILE A 361 3.09 -23.33 -17.09
CA ILE A 361 4.13 -24.35 -16.87
C ILE A 361 4.69 -24.22 -15.46
N THR A 362 4.91 -23.00 -14.95
CA THR A 362 5.31 -22.76 -13.55
C THR A 362 4.21 -23.21 -12.59
N ARG A 363 2.95 -22.94 -12.92
CA ARG A 363 1.80 -23.34 -12.10
C ARG A 363 1.68 -24.86 -11.99
N GLN A 364 1.66 -25.60 -13.11
CA GLN A 364 1.54 -27.06 -13.06
C GLN A 364 2.76 -27.74 -12.46
N ALA A 365 3.98 -27.26 -12.72
CA ALA A 365 5.19 -27.83 -12.11
C ALA A 365 5.22 -27.60 -10.58
N LEU A 366 4.81 -26.42 -10.11
CA LEU A 366 4.69 -26.10 -8.68
C LEU A 366 3.53 -26.86 -8.03
N GLU A 367 2.35 -26.95 -8.66
CA GLU A 367 1.21 -27.70 -8.16
C GLU A 367 1.51 -29.21 -8.09
N ARG A 368 2.25 -29.78 -9.06
CA ARG A 368 2.69 -31.19 -9.05
C ARG A 368 3.74 -31.48 -7.99
N ARG A 369 4.73 -30.59 -7.80
CA ARG A 369 5.85 -30.81 -6.85
C ARG A 369 5.49 -30.44 -5.41
N ALA A 370 4.64 -29.43 -5.21
CA ALA A 370 4.19 -28.97 -3.89
C ALA A 370 2.89 -29.63 -3.41
N ARG A 371 2.08 -30.21 -4.30
CA ARG A 371 0.72 -30.75 -4.03
C ARG A 371 -0.23 -29.72 -3.39
N ILE A 372 -0.14 -28.45 -3.79
CA ILE A 372 -1.03 -27.36 -3.32
C ILE A 372 -1.67 -26.67 -4.53
N PRO A 373 -3.00 -26.50 -4.61
CA PRO A 373 -3.65 -25.67 -5.63
C PRO A 373 -3.41 -24.18 -5.36
N LEU A 374 -2.73 -23.45 -6.26
CA LEU A 374 -2.30 -22.05 -6.06
C LEU A 374 -3.42 -21.01 -6.33
N ALA A 375 -4.69 -21.36 -6.11
CA ALA A 375 -5.83 -20.73 -6.77
C ALA A 375 -6.32 -19.37 -6.21
N ALA A 376 -5.74 -18.80 -5.14
CA ALA A 376 -6.37 -17.67 -4.44
C ALA A 376 -5.72 -16.27 -4.61
N ARG A 377 -4.41 -16.16 -4.90
CA ARG A 377 -3.73 -14.85 -5.13
C ARG A 377 -2.50 -15.00 -6.06
N PRO A 378 -2.68 -14.86 -7.40
CA PRO A 378 -1.71 -15.35 -8.40
C PRO A 378 -0.33 -14.67 -8.41
N GLY A 379 -0.20 -13.41 -8.00
CA GLY A 379 1.07 -12.68 -8.12
C GLY A 379 2.15 -13.05 -7.09
N PHE A 380 1.78 -13.30 -5.84
CA PHE A 380 2.77 -13.43 -4.75
C PHE A 380 3.15 -14.89 -4.44
N ALA A 381 2.17 -15.81 -4.40
CA ALA A 381 2.46 -17.24 -4.25
C ALA A 381 3.40 -17.73 -5.36
N ARG A 382 3.30 -17.11 -6.54
CA ARG A 382 4.23 -17.27 -7.66
C ARG A 382 5.60 -16.62 -7.42
N ARG A 383 5.71 -15.36 -6.97
CA ARG A 383 7.03 -14.73 -6.65
C ARG A 383 7.81 -15.46 -5.55
N VAL A 384 7.13 -15.94 -4.51
CA VAL A 384 7.75 -16.78 -3.47
C VAL A 384 8.17 -18.12 -4.03
N ALA A 385 7.32 -18.75 -4.83
CA ALA A 385 7.65 -20.00 -5.48
C ALA A 385 8.77 -19.86 -6.51
N GLU A 386 8.84 -18.76 -7.26
CA GLU A 386 9.92 -18.41 -8.19
C GLU A 386 11.21 -18.09 -7.42
N GLY A 387 11.16 -17.36 -6.31
CA GLY A 387 12.33 -17.14 -5.45
C GLY A 387 12.87 -18.45 -4.85
N ILE A 388 11.98 -19.31 -4.36
CA ILE A 388 12.31 -20.66 -3.85
C ILE A 388 12.83 -21.55 -4.99
N TRP A 389 12.24 -21.49 -6.18
CA TRP A 389 12.59 -22.36 -7.31
C TRP A 389 13.88 -21.91 -8.02
N LEU A 390 14.06 -20.61 -8.27
CA LEU A 390 15.19 -20.06 -9.01
C LEU A 390 16.50 -20.07 -8.21
N ARG A 391 16.45 -20.12 -6.88
CA ARG A 391 17.66 -19.92 -6.04
C ARG A 391 17.96 -21.05 -5.07
N SER A 392 17.03 -21.97 -4.84
CA SER A 392 17.27 -23.15 -4.00
C SER A 392 16.88 -24.41 -4.76
N GLY A 393 17.84 -24.97 -5.51
CA GLY A 393 17.70 -26.32 -6.09
C GLY A 393 17.29 -27.39 -5.07
N ASP A 394 17.51 -27.13 -3.77
CA ASP A 394 17.33 -28.06 -2.65
C ASP A 394 16.32 -27.62 -1.56
N ALA A 395 15.50 -26.58 -1.76
CA ALA A 395 14.52 -26.22 -0.74
C ALA A 395 13.53 -27.37 -0.48
N LYS A 396 13.60 -27.95 0.74
CA LYS A 396 12.73 -29.06 1.15
C LYS A 396 11.25 -28.65 0.96
N PRO A 397 10.42 -29.44 0.25
CA PRO A 397 9.01 -29.12 -0.01
C PRO A 397 8.19 -28.75 1.23
N ALA A 398 8.55 -29.26 2.42
CA ALA A 398 7.92 -28.89 3.68
C ALA A 398 8.11 -27.42 4.08
N VAL A 399 9.27 -26.83 3.79
CA VAL A 399 9.57 -25.42 4.06
C VAL A 399 8.77 -24.53 3.12
N ALA A 400 8.81 -24.82 1.82
CA ALA A 400 8.02 -24.09 0.82
C ALA A 400 6.51 -24.10 1.13
N ARG A 401 5.96 -25.27 1.53
CA ARG A 401 4.55 -25.38 1.94
C ARG A 401 4.22 -24.55 3.18
N ARG A 402 5.09 -24.54 4.19
CA ARG A 402 4.87 -23.71 5.39
C ARG A 402 4.99 -22.22 5.09
N LEU A 403 5.89 -21.81 4.19
CA LEU A 403 6.03 -20.43 3.75
C LEU A 403 4.83 -19.95 2.94
N LEU A 404 4.32 -20.77 2.02
CA LEU A 404 3.09 -20.49 1.29
C LEU A 404 1.89 -20.43 2.24
N SER A 405 1.79 -21.36 3.18
CA SER A 405 0.71 -21.38 4.17
C SER A 405 0.80 -20.21 5.15
N LEU A 406 2.03 -19.78 5.52
CA LEU A 406 2.26 -18.56 6.28
C LEU A 406 1.76 -17.37 5.47
N ALA A 407 2.19 -17.25 4.21
CA ALA A 407 1.81 -16.18 3.30
C ALA A 407 0.30 -16.06 3.01
N GLU A 408 -0.40 -17.19 3.09
CA GLU A 408 -1.86 -17.25 3.01
C GLU A 408 -2.54 -16.81 4.31
N ARG A 409 -1.94 -17.09 5.47
CA ARG A 409 -2.50 -16.79 6.81
C ARG A 409 -2.20 -15.40 7.30
N THR A 410 -1.00 -14.91 7.06
CA THR A 410 -0.60 -13.57 7.43
C THR A 410 -1.12 -12.60 6.37
N ALA A 411 -1.63 -11.45 6.80
CA ALA A 411 -2.08 -10.40 5.89
C ALA A 411 -1.01 -10.15 4.80
N ALA A 412 -1.43 -9.66 3.62
CA ALA A 412 -0.64 -9.57 2.40
C ALA A 412 0.77 -8.94 2.51
N HIS A 413 1.12 -8.36 3.66
CA HIS A 413 2.36 -7.67 4.00
C HIS A 413 3.40 -8.53 4.73
N ALA A 414 3.05 -9.57 5.49
CA ALA A 414 4.08 -10.41 6.14
C ALA A 414 4.93 -11.15 5.09
N ASN A 415 4.33 -11.30 3.92
CA ASN A 415 4.90 -11.64 2.64
C ASN A 415 6.08 -10.77 2.21
N GLU A 416 6.05 -9.46 2.48
CA GLU A 416 7.13 -8.53 2.17
C GLU A 416 8.30 -8.69 3.16
N VAL A 417 8.00 -8.93 4.45
CA VAL A 417 9.03 -9.30 5.45
C VAL A 417 9.70 -10.61 5.05
N MET A 418 8.91 -11.62 4.68
CA MET A 418 9.44 -12.89 4.22
C MET A 418 10.26 -12.72 2.94
N HIS A 419 9.80 -11.90 1.99
CA HIS A 419 10.54 -11.59 0.78
C HIS A 419 11.85 -10.88 1.07
N LEU A 420 11.90 -9.91 2.00
CA LEU A 420 13.15 -9.28 2.42
C LEU A 420 14.11 -10.26 3.08
N LEU A 421 13.61 -11.08 4.03
CA LEU A 421 14.41 -12.13 4.66
C LEU A 421 14.93 -13.15 3.63
N PHE A 422 14.16 -13.43 2.58
CA PHE A 422 14.51 -14.41 1.56
C PHE A 422 15.46 -13.84 0.50
N VAL A 423 15.15 -12.68 -0.06
CA VAL A 423 15.93 -12.04 -1.13
C VAL A 423 17.26 -11.52 -0.61
N GLN A 424 17.30 -10.90 0.57
CA GLN A 424 18.56 -10.32 1.08
C GLN A 424 19.40 -11.32 1.89
N HIS A 425 18.82 -12.37 2.47
CA HIS A 425 19.55 -13.27 3.38
C HIS A 425 19.73 -14.71 2.88
N LEU A 426 18.87 -15.21 1.99
CA LEU A 426 18.97 -16.59 1.47
C LEU A 426 19.58 -16.67 0.06
N ALA A 427 19.82 -15.53 -0.60
CA ALA A 427 20.47 -15.47 -1.91
C ALA A 427 21.94 -15.92 -1.93
N GLY A 428 22.49 -16.49 -0.84
CA GLY A 428 23.86 -17.01 -0.85
C GLY A 428 24.23 -18.08 0.18
N ARG A 429 23.37 -18.47 1.15
CA ARG A 429 23.71 -19.52 2.16
C ARG A 429 22.47 -20.27 2.68
N ASP A 430 22.64 -21.57 2.92
CA ASP A 430 21.71 -22.49 3.58
C ASP A 430 21.37 -22.06 5.01
N LEU A 431 20.41 -21.14 5.19
CA LEU A 431 19.84 -20.91 6.50
C LEU A 431 18.56 -21.73 6.64
N PRO A 432 18.52 -22.74 7.55
CA PRO A 432 17.28 -23.41 7.87
C PRO A 432 16.35 -22.37 8.47
N THR A 433 15.20 -22.08 7.86
CA THR A 433 14.21 -21.16 8.44
C THR A 433 13.73 -21.78 9.75
N PRO A 434 14.13 -21.29 10.95
CA PRO A 434 13.80 -21.99 12.17
C PRO A 434 12.30 -21.91 12.36
N GLU A 435 11.65 -23.02 12.71
CA GLU A 435 10.20 -23.02 12.97
C GLU A 435 9.81 -21.96 14.04
N GLY A 436 10.74 -21.64 14.94
CA GLY A 436 10.62 -20.55 15.91
C GLY A 436 10.46 -19.16 15.28
N LEU A 437 11.12 -18.87 14.14
CA LEU A 437 11.00 -17.61 13.42
C LEU A 437 9.61 -17.45 12.80
N LEU A 438 9.12 -18.49 12.11
CA LEU A 438 7.79 -18.46 11.51
C LEU A 438 6.71 -18.23 12.57
N ARG A 439 6.77 -18.96 13.70
CA ARG A 439 5.84 -18.75 14.82
C ARG A 439 5.95 -17.34 15.42
N ALA A 440 7.16 -16.78 15.50
CA ALA A 440 7.37 -15.43 15.99
C ALA A 440 6.74 -14.38 15.07
N LEU A 441 6.93 -14.53 13.76
CA LEU A 441 6.34 -13.66 12.73
C LEU A 441 4.80 -13.76 12.76
N GLU A 442 4.22 -14.97 12.75
CA GLU A 442 2.76 -15.18 12.84
C GLU A 442 2.15 -14.48 14.06
N LYS A 443 2.77 -14.65 15.22
CA LYS A 443 2.26 -14.10 16.48
C LYS A 443 2.35 -12.58 16.55
N ARG A 444 3.38 -11.97 15.96
CA ARG A 444 3.69 -10.54 16.14
C ARG A 444 3.23 -9.66 14.98
N LEU A 445 3.14 -10.21 13.77
CA LEU A 445 2.81 -9.49 12.54
C LEU A 445 1.37 -9.73 12.07
N SER A 446 0.48 -10.13 12.97
CA SER A 446 -0.95 -10.25 12.66
C SER A 446 -1.62 -8.91 12.30
N ARG A 447 -0.96 -7.78 12.60
CA ARG A 447 -1.40 -6.43 12.24
C ARG A 447 -0.53 -5.86 11.11
N ARG A 448 -1.16 -5.23 10.11
CA ARG A 448 -0.50 -4.64 8.94
C ARG A 448 0.57 -3.61 9.34
N SER A 449 0.26 -2.71 10.26
CA SER A 449 1.16 -1.65 10.71
C SER A 449 2.48 -2.18 11.30
N ARG A 450 2.41 -3.20 12.17
CA ARG A 450 3.61 -3.87 12.70
C ARG A 450 4.46 -4.54 11.64
N THR A 451 3.84 -4.93 10.54
CA THR A 451 4.53 -5.56 9.43
C THR A 451 5.40 -4.57 8.69
N ALA A 452 4.88 -3.37 8.39
CA ALA A 452 5.68 -2.29 7.82
C ALA A 452 6.87 -1.92 8.73
N LEU A 453 6.65 -1.80 10.04
CA LEU A 453 7.75 -1.57 10.98
C LEU A 453 8.77 -2.71 10.99
N ALA A 454 8.32 -3.96 10.92
CA ALA A 454 9.23 -5.10 10.84
C ALA A 454 10.03 -5.09 9.53
N ILE A 455 9.44 -4.70 8.40
CA ILE A 455 10.13 -4.56 7.11
C ILE A 455 11.31 -3.59 7.25
N ASP A 456 11.02 -2.36 7.69
CA ASP A 456 12.03 -1.31 7.81
C ASP A 456 13.12 -1.70 8.83
N GLY A 457 12.70 -2.31 9.95
CA GLY A 457 13.62 -2.76 10.98
C GLY A 457 14.50 -3.94 10.55
N VAL A 458 13.94 -4.90 9.79
CA VAL A 458 14.71 -6.01 9.21
C VAL A 458 15.73 -5.48 8.21
N ALA A 459 15.33 -4.60 7.29
CA ALA A 459 16.24 -3.99 6.32
C ALA A 459 17.39 -3.26 7.03
N ALA A 460 17.08 -2.43 8.03
CA ALA A 460 18.10 -1.71 8.80
C ALA A 460 19.04 -2.64 9.58
N LEU A 461 18.54 -3.76 10.12
CA LEU A 461 19.36 -4.77 10.79
C LEU A 461 20.28 -5.50 9.81
N LEU A 462 19.77 -5.89 8.64
CA LEU A 462 20.56 -6.58 7.61
C LEU A 462 21.65 -5.67 7.03
N ASP A 463 21.35 -4.40 6.79
CA ASP A 463 22.32 -3.43 6.24
C ASP A 463 23.31 -2.89 7.30
N GLY A 464 22.90 -2.90 8.57
CA GLY A 464 23.64 -2.30 9.66
C GLY A 464 24.48 -3.30 10.46
N ALA A 465 23.94 -4.48 10.73
CA ALA A 465 24.52 -5.53 11.58
C ALA A 465 24.04 -6.94 11.14
N PRO A 466 24.41 -7.40 9.93
CA PRO A 466 23.94 -8.67 9.38
C PRO A 466 24.32 -9.89 10.24
N GLU A 467 25.47 -9.82 10.93
CA GLU A 467 25.93 -10.86 11.87
C GLU A 467 25.01 -11.00 13.09
N LEU A 468 24.47 -9.88 13.58
CA LEU A 468 23.52 -9.87 14.68
C LEU A 468 22.17 -10.40 14.23
N ALA A 469 21.69 -9.97 13.07
CA ALA A 469 20.45 -10.46 12.49
C ALA A 469 20.45 -11.98 12.38
N ARG A 470 21.53 -12.56 11.83
CA ARG A 470 21.72 -14.01 11.72
C ARG A 470 21.71 -14.70 13.09
N ALA A 471 22.55 -14.24 14.02
CA ALA A 471 22.61 -14.82 15.35
C ALA A 471 21.25 -14.80 16.06
N LEU A 472 20.50 -13.70 15.97
CA LEU A 472 19.16 -13.62 16.57
C LEU A 472 18.13 -14.49 15.86
N ILE A 473 18.21 -14.68 14.55
CA ILE A 473 17.32 -15.60 13.83
C ILE A 473 17.53 -17.03 14.34
N ASP A 474 18.79 -17.44 14.49
CA ASP A 474 19.17 -18.79 14.89
C ASP A 474 18.92 -19.05 16.39
N GLU A 475 19.32 -18.13 17.26
CA GLU A 475 19.33 -18.31 18.71
C GLU A 475 18.06 -17.80 19.39
N ALA A 476 17.45 -16.72 18.88
CA ALA A 476 16.39 -15.98 19.57
C ALA A 476 15.37 -15.33 18.62
N PRO A 477 14.66 -16.09 17.77
CA PRO A 477 13.83 -15.54 16.69
C PRO A 477 12.73 -14.58 17.17
N GLN A 478 12.17 -14.80 18.36
CA GLN A 478 11.21 -13.86 18.95
C GLN A 478 11.84 -12.50 19.28
N ARG A 479 13.11 -12.51 19.71
CA ARG A 479 13.88 -11.30 19.99
C ARG A 479 14.22 -10.58 18.69
N PHE A 480 14.59 -11.31 17.63
CA PHE A 480 14.80 -10.74 16.29
C PHE A 480 13.58 -9.94 15.82
N VAL A 481 12.40 -10.57 15.80
CA VAL A 481 11.15 -9.92 15.33
C VAL A 481 10.79 -8.72 16.21
N ARG A 482 10.94 -8.84 17.53
CA ARG A 482 10.71 -7.71 18.45
C ARG A 482 11.67 -6.56 18.17
N LEU A 483 12.96 -6.86 17.98
CA LEU A 483 13.99 -5.87 17.71
C LEU A 483 13.70 -5.15 16.39
N ALA A 484 13.36 -5.88 15.32
CA ALA A 484 12.94 -5.28 14.05
C ALA A 484 11.75 -4.32 14.23
N ILE A 485 10.70 -4.72 14.94
CA ILE A 485 9.55 -3.85 15.22
C ILE A 485 9.94 -2.63 16.07
N THR A 486 10.89 -2.76 17.00
CA THR A 486 11.38 -1.64 17.82
C THR A 486 12.21 -0.64 17.01
N ILE A 487 12.94 -1.13 16.00
CA ILE A 487 13.81 -0.33 15.14
C ILE A 487 13.02 0.37 14.03
N GLY A 488 12.02 -0.31 13.46
CA GLY A 488 11.19 0.18 12.35
C GLY A 488 10.55 1.57 12.50
N PRO A 489 10.10 1.98 13.70
CA PRO A 489 9.59 3.33 13.95
C PRO A 489 10.51 4.46 13.48
N ALA A 490 11.84 4.27 13.56
CA ALA A 490 12.79 5.28 13.12
C ALA A 490 12.84 5.37 11.58
N HIS A 491 12.98 6.58 11.06
CA HIS A 491 13.07 6.82 9.62
C HIS A 491 14.27 6.05 9.02
N PRO A 492 14.11 5.27 7.92
CA PRO A 492 15.14 4.37 7.39
C PRO A 492 16.52 5.02 7.21
N ALA A 493 16.57 6.26 6.71
CA ALA A 493 17.80 7.03 6.52
C ALA A 493 18.61 7.30 7.82
N ARG A 494 18.01 7.15 9.00
CA ARG A 494 18.65 7.35 10.31
C ARG A 494 18.87 6.03 11.04
N THR A 495 17.97 5.09 10.82
CA THR A 495 17.95 3.79 11.46
C THR A 495 19.20 2.98 11.15
N THR A 496 19.56 2.83 9.87
CA THR A 496 20.77 2.07 9.48
C THR A 496 22.06 2.68 10.06
N PRO A 497 22.28 4.01 9.99
CA PRO A 497 23.39 4.66 10.70
C PRO A 497 23.39 4.40 12.22
N ALA A 498 22.23 4.42 12.89
CA ALA A 498 22.15 4.14 14.32
C ALA A 498 22.51 2.68 14.64
N VAL A 499 22.03 1.72 13.85
CA VAL A 499 22.40 0.30 13.97
C VAL A 499 23.92 0.13 13.77
N ARG A 500 24.51 0.77 12.75
CA ARG A 500 25.98 0.76 12.54
C ARG A 500 26.73 1.43 13.67
N GLY A 501 26.18 2.51 14.24
CA GLY A 501 26.75 3.21 15.38
C GLY A 501 26.84 2.31 16.62
N ALA A 502 25.85 1.45 16.85
CA ALA A 502 25.88 0.48 17.95
C ALA A 502 27.09 -0.47 17.89
N ARG A 503 27.64 -0.73 16.69
CA ARG A 503 28.83 -1.59 16.50
C ARG A 503 30.12 -0.95 17.02
N ARG A 504 30.12 0.37 17.23
CA ARG A 504 31.27 1.10 17.76
C ARG A 504 31.28 1.15 19.29
N GLU A 505 30.22 0.66 19.94
CA GLU A 505 30.13 0.60 21.40
C GLU A 505 31.13 -0.43 21.95
N ALA A 506 31.77 -0.13 23.07
CA ALA A 506 32.80 -1.00 23.67
C ALA A 506 32.28 -2.41 24.04
N LEU A 507 30.97 -2.51 24.27
CA LEU A 507 30.21 -3.73 24.55
C LEU A 507 29.78 -4.51 23.30
N TRP A 508 30.11 -4.06 22.09
CA TRP A 508 29.69 -4.79 20.88
C TRP A 508 30.29 -6.20 20.87
N ASP A 509 31.57 -6.33 21.22
CA ASP A 509 32.26 -7.62 21.27
C ASP A 509 32.27 -8.22 22.67
N PRO A 510 32.11 -9.55 22.78
CA PRO A 510 32.12 -10.22 24.06
C PRO A 510 33.45 -10.02 24.79
N PRO A 511 33.44 -9.91 26.13
CA PRO A 511 34.66 -9.81 26.90
C PRO A 511 35.53 -11.05 26.69
N ALA A 512 36.82 -10.84 26.37
CA ALA A 512 37.82 -11.87 26.08
C ALA A 512 38.30 -12.64 27.32
N ASP A 513 38.09 -12.07 28.52
CA ASP A 513 38.48 -12.64 29.80
C ASP A 513 37.63 -12.05 30.94
N LEU A 514 37.87 -12.52 32.16
CA LEU A 514 37.15 -12.07 33.36
C LEU A 514 37.47 -10.64 33.77
N ASP A 515 38.67 -10.15 33.50
CA ASP A 515 39.08 -8.79 33.88
C ASP A 515 38.40 -7.75 32.98
N ARG A 516 38.31 -8.02 31.67
CA ARG A 516 37.48 -7.24 30.76
C ARG A 516 36.01 -7.32 31.16
N LEU A 517 35.49 -8.50 31.51
CA LEU A 517 34.11 -8.63 31.99
C LEU A 517 33.85 -7.75 33.22
N ARG A 518 34.74 -7.76 34.22
CA ARG A 518 34.64 -6.90 35.41
C ARG A 518 34.62 -5.41 35.05
N ARG A 519 35.52 -4.97 34.16
CA ARG A 519 35.57 -3.56 33.70
C ARG A 519 34.29 -3.11 33.01
N VAL A 520 33.67 -3.98 32.20
CA VAL A 520 32.47 -3.62 31.43
C VAL A 520 31.15 -4.00 32.12
N LEU A 521 31.20 -4.69 33.26
CA LEU A 521 30.00 -5.20 33.92
C LEU A 521 29.00 -4.10 34.33
N PRO A 522 29.42 -2.93 34.87
CA PRO A 522 28.48 -1.85 35.19
C PRO A 522 27.68 -1.40 33.97
N GLU A 523 28.35 -1.24 32.82
CA GLU A 523 27.69 -0.86 31.57
C GLU A 523 26.80 -2.00 31.04
N LEU A 524 27.28 -3.25 31.11
CA LEU A 524 26.49 -4.42 30.73
C LEU A 524 25.21 -4.55 31.57
N LEU A 525 25.27 -4.22 32.86
CA LEU A 525 24.11 -4.20 33.74
C LEU A 525 23.13 -3.08 33.40
N ALA A 526 23.63 -1.93 32.95
CA ALA A 526 22.79 -0.84 32.48
C ALA A 526 22.07 -1.18 31.16
N VAL A 527 22.73 -1.93 30.27
CA VAL A 527 22.20 -2.26 28.93
C VAL A 527 21.33 -3.51 28.93
N ALA A 528 21.80 -4.59 29.55
CA ALA A 528 21.21 -5.92 29.43
C ALA A 528 21.27 -6.68 30.76
N PRO A 529 20.62 -6.20 31.83
CA PRO A 529 20.72 -6.79 33.17
C PRO A 529 20.24 -8.25 33.22
N ALA A 530 19.29 -8.62 32.36
CA ALA A 530 18.77 -9.98 32.25
C ALA A 530 19.79 -10.97 31.65
N SER A 531 20.79 -10.48 30.91
CA SER A 531 21.85 -11.31 30.32
C SER A 531 22.98 -11.60 31.32
N VAL A 532 22.96 -10.95 32.49
CA VAL A 532 23.95 -11.16 33.55
C VAL A 532 23.38 -12.09 34.64
N PRO A 533 23.97 -13.28 34.83
CA PRO A 533 23.58 -14.19 35.91
C PRO A 533 23.51 -13.49 37.27
N ARG A 534 22.47 -13.78 38.06
CA ARG A 534 22.28 -13.17 39.40
C ARG A 534 23.53 -13.31 40.28
N VAL A 535 24.23 -14.44 40.19
CA VAL A 535 25.47 -14.70 40.95
C VAL A 535 26.57 -13.70 40.60
N LEU A 536 26.76 -13.36 39.32
CA LEU A 536 27.74 -12.34 38.91
C LEU A 536 27.32 -10.94 39.37
N ARG A 537 26.01 -10.64 39.33
CA ARG A 537 25.47 -9.36 39.81
C ARG A 537 25.75 -9.16 41.30
N LEU A 538 25.47 -10.20 42.09
CA LEU A 538 25.74 -10.23 43.53
C LEU A 538 27.24 -10.17 43.81
N ALA A 539 28.06 -10.95 43.10
CA ALA A 539 29.51 -10.96 43.30
C ALA A 539 30.14 -9.57 43.09
N VAL A 540 29.68 -8.81 42.09
CA VAL A 540 30.20 -7.45 41.87
C VAL A 540 29.61 -6.44 42.84
N ARG A 541 28.33 -6.55 43.20
CA ARG A 541 27.71 -5.66 44.18
C ARG A 541 28.31 -5.84 45.59
N ASP A 542 28.53 -7.09 45.99
CA ASP A 542 28.89 -7.49 47.35
C ASP A 542 30.41 -7.76 47.49
N GLY A 543 31.20 -7.53 46.43
CA GLY A 543 32.65 -7.79 46.40
C GLY A 543 33.03 -9.25 46.61
N THR A 544 32.09 -10.19 46.47
CA THR A 544 32.31 -11.60 46.81
C THR A 544 33.17 -12.27 45.73
N PRO A 545 34.30 -12.91 46.08
CA PRO A 545 35.14 -13.60 45.10
C PRO A 545 34.41 -14.80 44.51
N LEU A 546 34.42 -14.90 43.18
CA LEU A 546 33.99 -16.10 42.46
C LEU A 546 35.19 -17.00 42.21
N SER A 547 35.00 -18.32 42.39
CA SER A 547 36.04 -19.27 41.99
C SER A 547 36.32 -19.16 40.48
N PRO A 548 37.57 -19.34 40.02
CA PRO A 548 37.94 -19.22 38.61
C PRO A 548 37.06 -20.07 37.69
N THR A 549 36.73 -21.31 38.09
CA THR A 549 35.87 -22.21 37.34
C THR A 549 34.43 -21.69 37.19
N ARG A 550 33.83 -21.17 38.27
CA ARG A 550 32.47 -20.59 38.21
C ARG A 550 32.46 -19.33 37.37
N ALA A 551 33.47 -18.49 37.52
CA ALA A 551 33.62 -17.27 36.74
C ALA A 551 33.77 -17.57 35.24
N ALA A 552 34.62 -18.55 34.87
CA ALA A 552 34.77 -19.00 33.48
C ALA A 552 33.46 -19.57 32.91
N GLY A 553 32.71 -20.35 33.68
CA GLY A 553 31.41 -20.87 33.27
C GLY A 553 30.38 -19.76 33.03
N HIS A 554 30.34 -18.73 33.89
CA HIS A 554 29.47 -17.59 33.67
C HIS A 554 29.90 -16.74 32.47
N LEU A 555 31.20 -16.55 32.24
CA LEU A 555 31.72 -15.86 31.06
C LEU A 555 31.32 -16.60 29.78
N ALA A 556 31.45 -17.93 29.75
CA ALA A 556 31.01 -18.76 28.63
C ALA A 556 29.50 -18.62 28.37
N GLY A 557 28.69 -18.65 29.42
CA GLY A 557 27.23 -18.44 29.31
C GLY A 557 26.87 -17.04 28.78
N ILE A 558 27.56 -16.00 29.26
CA ILE A 558 27.39 -14.63 28.76
C ILE A 558 27.75 -14.53 27.28
N ARG A 559 28.87 -15.15 26.86
CA ARG A 559 29.29 -15.19 25.45
C ARG A 559 28.28 -15.89 24.56
N ALA A 560 27.74 -17.02 25.02
CA ALA A 560 26.72 -17.76 24.29
C ALA A 560 25.43 -16.96 24.09
N GLY A 561 25.11 -16.02 24.99
CA GLY A 561 23.95 -15.12 24.89
C GLY A 561 24.27 -13.71 24.35
N TRP A 562 25.46 -13.48 23.79
CA TRP A 562 25.93 -12.12 23.50
C TRP A 562 25.13 -11.41 22.40
N SER A 563 24.43 -12.16 21.54
CA SER A 563 23.47 -11.63 20.56
C SER A 563 22.37 -10.81 21.24
N LEU A 564 21.93 -11.18 22.45
CA LEU A 564 20.92 -10.44 23.22
C LEU A 564 21.46 -9.11 23.76
N VAL A 565 22.75 -9.06 24.12
CA VAL A 565 23.44 -7.84 24.54
C VAL A 565 23.56 -6.88 23.35
N ARG A 566 24.04 -7.37 22.20
CA ARG A 566 24.10 -6.59 20.95
C ARG A 566 22.73 -6.06 20.53
N ALA A 567 21.66 -6.86 20.66
CA ALA A 567 20.29 -6.40 20.42
C ALA A 567 19.90 -5.22 21.32
N ALA A 568 20.23 -5.28 22.62
CA ALA A 568 19.95 -4.19 23.56
C ALA A 568 20.79 -2.92 23.26
N LEU A 569 22.04 -3.07 22.80
CA LEU A 569 22.85 -1.94 22.33
C LEU A 569 22.23 -1.27 21.10
N VAL A 570 21.69 -2.04 20.16
CA VAL A 570 20.96 -1.50 19.01
C VAL A 570 19.70 -0.76 19.46
N GLU A 571 18.89 -1.33 20.37
CA GLU A 571 17.74 -0.61 20.94
C GLU A 571 18.15 0.71 21.60
N ARG A 572 19.25 0.72 22.37
CA ARG A 572 19.82 1.94 22.98
C ARG A 572 20.27 2.96 21.95
N ALA A 573 20.92 2.53 20.86
CA ALA A 573 21.37 3.41 19.79
C ALA A 573 20.20 4.03 19.02
N VAL A 574 19.18 3.24 18.70
CA VAL A 574 17.96 3.73 18.03
C VAL A 574 17.17 4.66 18.96
N ALA A 575 17.04 4.32 20.25
CA ALA A 575 16.38 5.21 21.23
C ALA A 575 17.11 6.56 21.36
N ARG A 576 18.44 6.59 21.32
CA ARG A 576 19.22 7.83 21.28
C ARG A 576 18.96 8.63 20.01
N GLU A 577 18.91 7.98 18.86
CA GLU A 577 18.64 8.65 17.58
C GLU A 577 17.20 9.19 17.51
N LEU A 578 16.21 8.49 18.05
CA LEU A 578 14.83 8.96 18.17
C LEU A 578 14.71 10.22 19.05
N GLN A 579 15.51 10.29 20.12
CA GLN A 579 15.56 11.47 21.01
C GLN A 579 16.31 12.65 20.40
N ARG A 580 17.06 12.44 19.32
CA ARG A 580 17.94 13.45 18.74
C ARG A 580 17.16 14.67 18.25
N GLY A 581 17.47 15.81 18.87
CA GLY A 581 16.79 17.08 18.60
C GLY A 581 15.47 17.28 19.35
N VAL A 582 15.07 16.32 20.19
CA VAL A 582 13.95 16.46 21.13
C VAL A 582 14.50 16.78 22.52
N THR A 583 15.35 15.92 23.08
CA THR A 583 16.00 16.12 24.37
C THR A 583 17.51 16.39 24.20
N PRO A 584 18.13 17.20 25.08
CA PRO A 584 19.58 17.43 25.05
C PRO A 584 20.37 16.20 25.53
N GLU A 585 19.84 15.52 26.55
CA GLU A 585 20.43 14.31 27.11
C GLU A 585 19.52 13.11 26.83
N PRO A 586 20.05 12.03 26.23
CA PRO A 586 19.27 10.82 26.04
C PRO A 586 18.97 10.13 27.38
N ARG A 587 17.70 9.75 27.56
CA ARG A 587 17.24 8.97 28.71
C ARG A 587 16.58 7.67 28.29
N THR A 588 16.26 6.84 29.27
CA THR A 588 15.39 5.68 29.07
C THR A 588 13.99 6.19 28.74
N LEU A 589 13.44 5.66 27.64
CA LEU A 589 12.09 5.98 27.19
C LEU A 589 11.12 4.89 27.64
N SER A 590 9.89 5.30 27.99
CA SER A 590 8.77 4.40 28.04
C SER A 590 8.43 3.87 26.63
N ARG A 591 7.56 2.87 26.57
CA ARG A 591 7.10 2.33 25.29
C ARG A 591 6.31 3.37 24.51
N GLU A 592 5.47 4.12 25.22
CA GLU A 592 4.63 5.20 24.71
C GLU A 592 5.48 6.32 24.12
N GLU A 593 6.50 6.76 24.86
CA GLU A 593 7.45 7.79 24.40
C GLU A 593 8.24 7.31 23.16
N THR A 594 8.65 6.04 23.13
CA THR A 594 9.34 5.45 21.97
C THR A 594 8.47 5.48 20.71
N LEU A 595 7.18 5.11 20.84
CA LEU A 595 6.24 5.14 19.72
C LEU A 595 5.97 6.58 19.25
N ALA A 596 5.80 7.51 20.19
CA ALA A 596 5.57 8.92 19.89
C ALA A 596 6.77 9.56 19.15
N LEU A 597 8.00 9.28 19.60
CA LEU A 597 9.21 9.72 18.90
C LEU A 597 9.40 9.02 17.54
N GLY A 598 8.97 7.77 17.42
CA GLY A 598 8.88 7.07 16.13
C GLY A 598 7.99 7.83 15.14
N ARG A 599 6.79 8.22 15.59
CA ARG A 599 5.86 9.05 14.79
C ARG A 599 6.46 10.37 14.39
N LEU A 600 7.20 11.04 15.27
CA LEU A 600 7.90 12.29 14.93
C LEU A 600 8.86 12.10 13.73
N GLY A 601 9.50 10.93 13.63
CA GLY A 601 10.33 10.55 12.49
C GLY A 601 9.60 10.58 11.15
N ARG A 602 8.30 10.31 11.17
CA ARG A 602 7.44 10.03 10.00
C ARG A 602 6.34 11.08 9.76
N SER A 603 6.12 12.00 10.69
CA SER A 603 5.08 13.03 10.61
C SER A 603 5.53 14.19 9.74
N GLY A 604 5.55 14.05 8.41
CA GLY A 604 6.20 15.00 7.49
C GLY A 604 5.81 16.46 7.76
N ARG A 605 4.53 16.78 7.59
CA ARG A 605 3.99 18.14 7.74
C ARG A 605 3.91 18.58 9.22
N GLN A 606 3.57 17.64 10.11
CA GLN A 606 3.38 17.93 11.53
C GLN A 606 4.69 17.93 12.35
N ARG A 607 5.84 17.59 11.75
CA ARG A 607 7.11 17.31 12.45
C ARG A 607 7.53 18.41 13.41
N ARG A 608 7.42 19.68 12.99
CA ARG A 608 7.90 20.81 13.78
C ARG A 608 7.04 21.03 15.03
N ALA A 609 5.73 20.99 14.87
CA ALA A 609 4.77 21.17 15.96
C ALA A 609 4.83 19.98 16.93
N LEU A 610 4.79 18.75 16.40
CA LEU A 610 4.90 17.54 17.22
C LEU A 610 6.22 17.50 18.01
N ARG A 611 7.35 17.94 17.43
CA ARG A 611 8.63 18.01 18.16
C ARG A 611 8.55 18.89 19.40
N ARG A 612 7.87 20.04 19.32
CA ARG A 612 7.73 20.97 20.44
C ARG A 612 6.88 20.36 21.55
N VAL A 613 5.77 19.72 21.18
CA VAL A 613 4.88 19.00 22.11
C VAL A 613 5.62 17.87 22.81
N LEU A 614 6.29 17.00 22.05
CA LEU A 614 7.03 15.89 22.64
C LEU A 614 8.17 16.36 23.53
N ARG A 615 8.85 17.46 23.19
CA ARG A 615 9.85 18.05 24.09
C ARG A 615 9.21 18.49 25.41
N ALA A 616 8.09 19.21 25.37
CA ALA A 616 7.39 19.62 26.58
C ALA A 616 6.98 18.41 27.45
N ILE A 617 6.38 17.39 26.85
CA ILE A 617 5.99 16.15 27.54
C ILE A 617 7.20 15.46 28.17
N LEU A 618 8.30 15.29 27.42
CA LEU A 618 9.50 14.61 27.92
C LEU A 618 10.21 15.39 29.03
N ASP A 619 10.04 16.71 29.08
CA ASP A 619 10.50 17.62 30.14
C ASP A 619 9.52 17.71 31.32
N GLY A 620 8.38 17.00 31.28
CA GLY A 620 7.33 17.07 32.31
C GLY A 620 6.53 18.38 32.33
N ARG A 621 6.47 19.10 31.20
CA ARG A 621 5.75 20.37 31.05
C ARG A 621 4.48 20.19 30.21
N ASP A 622 3.47 21.02 30.46
CA ASP A 622 2.28 21.12 29.60
C ASP A 622 2.71 21.64 28.21
N PRO A 623 2.34 20.96 27.11
CA PRO A 623 2.60 21.44 25.75
C PRO A 623 1.84 22.70 25.35
N GLU A 624 0.89 23.17 26.17
CA GLU A 624 0.19 24.46 26.02
C GLU A 624 -0.57 24.62 24.70
N LEU A 625 -1.09 23.52 24.12
CA LEU A 625 -1.82 23.54 22.84
C LEU A 625 -2.99 24.52 22.83
N PHE A 626 -3.76 24.58 23.92
CA PHE A 626 -4.89 25.51 24.09
C PHE A 626 -4.44 26.97 24.29
N ALA A 627 -3.26 27.20 24.86
CA ALA A 627 -2.71 28.54 25.04
C ALA A 627 -2.05 29.11 23.77
N HIS A 628 -1.90 28.30 22.72
CA HIS A 628 -1.35 28.76 21.45
C HIS A 628 -2.20 29.90 20.85
N PRO A 629 -1.60 30.96 20.27
CA PRO A 629 -2.36 32.10 19.74
C PRO A 629 -3.42 31.74 18.70
N ALA A 630 -3.16 30.74 17.84
CA ALA A 630 -4.14 30.27 16.87
C ALA A 630 -5.34 29.58 17.55
N SER A 631 -5.09 28.76 18.58
CA SER A 631 -6.13 28.12 19.39
C SER A 631 -7.01 29.17 20.07
N ARG A 632 -6.39 30.15 20.75
CA ARG A 632 -7.13 31.25 21.40
C ARG A 632 -7.97 32.05 20.42
N ARG A 633 -7.44 32.33 19.22
CA ARG A 633 -8.19 33.04 18.17
C ARG A 633 -9.38 32.22 17.69
N TRP A 634 -9.20 30.91 17.52
CA TRP A 634 -10.27 30.01 17.09
C TRP A 634 -11.40 29.95 18.11
N PHE A 635 -11.09 29.75 19.41
CA PHE A 635 -12.11 29.80 20.47
C PHE A 635 -12.76 31.18 20.61
N ALA A 636 -11.99 32.28 20.52
CA ALA A 636 -12.55 33.63 20.57
C ALA A 636 -13.51 33.94 19.41
N GLY A 637 -13.34 33.28 18.26
CA GLY A 637 -14.25 33.36 17.12
C GLY A 637 -15.51 32.51 17.25
N ARG A 638 -15.64 31.70 18.32
CA ARG A 638 -16.70 30.71 18.53
C ARG A 638 -17.31 30.85 19.93
N PRO A 639 -18.00 31.96 20.22
CA PRO A 639 -18.59 32.21 21.54
C PRO A 639 -19.63 31.16 21.96
N GLU A 640 -20.19 30.41 21.02
CA GLU A 640 -21.08 29.27 21.25
C GLU A 640 -20.37 28.06 21.87
N LEU A 641 -19.05 27.94 21.70
CA LEU A 641 -18.26 26.82 22.22
C LEU A 641 -17.55 27.21 23.52
N ASP A 642 -18.03 26.66 24.64
CA ASP A 642 -17.36 26.80 25.94
C ASP A 642 -16.01 26.05 25.95
N GLU A 643 -14.90 26.79 25.85
CA GLU A 643 -13.53 26.26 25.83
C GLU A 643 -13.25 25.34 27.03
N ALA A 644 -13.72 25.71 28.23
CA ALA A 644 -13.45 24.94 29.43
C ALA A 644 -14.17 23.59 29.41
N LYS A 645 -15.44 23.57 28.97
CA LYS A 645 -16.20 22.33 28.81
C LYS A 645 -15.61 21.45 27.70
N TRP A 646 -15.22 22.04 26.58
CA TRP A 646 -14.57 21.30 25.50
C TRP A 646 -13.27 20.68 26.00
N ARG A 647 -12.35 21.47 26.57
CA ARG A 647 -11.07 21.00 27.10
C ARG A 647 -11.23 19.92 28.17
N GLN A 648 -12.25 20.02 29.03
CA GLN A 648 -12.55 19.00 30.03
C GLN A 648 -13.08 17.71 29.40
N GLY A 649 -13.86 17.83 28.33
CA GLY A 649 -14.53 16.73 27.64
C GLY A 649 -15.65 16.09 28.48
N LEU A 650 -15.90 14.81 28.22
CA LEU A 650 -16.93 14.00 28.88
C LEU A 650 -16.40 12.60 29.17
N GLU A 651 -16.89 12.01 30.25
CA GLU A 651 -16.70 10.60 30.58
C GLU A 651 -18.04 9.99 31.05
N LEU A 652 -18.38 8.82 30.50
CA LEU A 652 -19.52 7.99 30.85
C LEU A 652 -19.05 6.58 31.24
N VAL A 653 -19.81 5.92 32.10
CA VAL A 653 -19.63 4.49 32.41
C VAL A 653 -20.91 3.76 32.07
N GLU A 654 -20.81 2.79 31.17
CA GLU A 654 -21.93 2.07 30.59
C GLU A 654 -21.77 0.56 30.82
N GLU A 655 -22.83 -0.14 31.19
CA GLU A 655 -22.84 -1.60 31.24
C GLU A 655 -23.04 -2.17 29.85
N VAL A 656 -21.98 -2.72 29.25
CA VAL A 656 -22.01 -3.28 27.90
C VAL A 656 -21.97 -4.81 27.97
N ALA A 657 -22.98 -5.45 27.39
CA ALA A 657 -23.07 -6.91 27.35
C ALA A 657 -21.76 -7.54 26.82
N GLY A 658 -21.21 -8.51 27.56
CA GLY A 658 -19.96 -9.17 27.23
C GLY A 658 -18.68 -8.47 27.71
N PHE A 659 -18.74 -7.18 28.07
CA PHE A 659 -17.59 -6.43 28.59
C PHE A 659 -17.78 -5.93 30.04
N GLY A 660 -19.02 -5.87 30.54
CA GLY A 660 -19.36 -5.28 31.85
C GLY A 660 -19.27 -3.75 31.81
N ALA A 661 -18.88 -3.12 32.92
CA ALA A 661 -18.62 -1.69 32.99
C ALA A 661 -17.52 -1.24 32.00
N VAL A 662 -17.93 -0.46 31.00
CA VAL A 662 -17.07 0.17 30.00
C VAL A 662 -17.05 1.68 30.25
N ARG A 663 -15.86 2.24 30.43
CA ARG A 663 -15.62 3.69 30.51
C ARG A 663 -15.46 4.26 29.11
N ILE A 664 -16.30 5.20 28.71
CA ILE A 664 -16.22 5.91 27.43
C ILE A 664 -15.94 7.37 27.73
N GLY A 665 -14.81 7.89 27.26
CA GLY A 665 -14.44 9.27 27.55
C GLY A 665 -13.40 9.84 26.63
N THR A 666 -13.31 11.17 26.63
CA THR A 666 -12.29 11.92 25.90
C THR A 666 -10.91 11.62 26.48
N GLU A 667 -9.90 11.60 25.62
CA GLU A 667 -8.50 11.38 26.00
C GLU A 667 -7.73 12.69 26.04
N SER A 668 -7.09 12.96 27.18
CA SER A 668 -6.23 14.13 27.36
C SER A 668 -4.74 13.78 27.38
N ASP A 669 -4.37 12.51 27.56
CA ASP A 669 -2.98 12.07 27.42
C ASP A 669 -2.60 12.03 25.93
N LEU A 670 -1.81 13.01 25.48
CA LEU A 670 -1.35 13.11 24.11
C LEU A 670 -0.51 11.90 23.66
N LEU A 671 0.20 11.21 24.57
CA LEU A 671 0.92 10.00 24.21
C LEU A 671 -0.05 8.86 23.86
N GLU A 672 -1.21 8.82 24.49
CA GLU A 672 -2.26 7.86 24.20
C GLU A 672 -3.08 8.26 22.96
N VAL A 673 -3.35 9.56 22.74
CA VAL A 673 -3.93 10.07 21.48
C VAL A 673 -3.06 9.70 20.29
N LEU A 674 -1.74 9.87 20.39
CA LEU A 674 -0.80 9.46 19.34
C LEU A 674 -0.88 7.94 19.06
N ARG A 675 -1.43 7.13 19.96
CA ARG A 675 -1.58 5.68 19.78
C ARG A 675 -2.95 5.26 19.27
N LEU A 676 -3.85 6.18 18.92
CA LEU A 676 -5.24 5.87 18.58
C LEU A 676 -5.38 4.75 17.53
N GLY A 677 -4.53 4.75 16.50
CA GLY A 677 -4.51 3.71 15.48
C GLY A 677 -3.80 2.42 15.94
N ASP A 678 -2.85 2.51 16.87
CA ASP A 678 -2.14 1.33 17.39
C ASP A 678 -3.03 0.45 18.27
N HIS A 679 -4.02 1.02 18.95
CA HIS A 679 -5.00 0.25 19.72
C HIS A 679 -5.87 -0.60 18.79
N THR A 680 -6.49 0.05 17.80
CA THR A 680 -7.51 -0.50 16.91
C THR A 680 -6.96 -1.17 15.64
N GLY A 681 -5.68 -0.98 15.35
CA GLY A 681 -5.04 -1.56 14.17
C GLY A 681 -5.45 -0.91 12.85
N THR A 682 -5.88 0.35 12.87
CA THR A 682 -6.31 1.11 11.69
C THR A 682 -5.11 1.63 10.89
N CYS A 683 -5.40 2.29 9.76
CA CYS A 683 -4.43 3.02 8.94
C CYS A 683 -3.64 4.11 9.70
N PHE A 684 -4.13 4.55 10.87
CA PHE A 684 -3.46 5.53 11.75
C PHE A 684 -2.40 4.89 12.66
N ALA A 685 -2.29 3.56 12.71
CA ALA A 685 -1.24 2.90 13.46
C ALA A 685 0.15 3.27 12.92
N LEU A 686 1.19 3.19 13.75
CA LEU A 686 2.56 3.45 13.29
C LEU A 686 2.99 2.37 12.29
N GLY A 687 3.41 2.77 11.09
CA GLY A 687 3.60 1.90 9.91
C GLY A 687 2.34 1.73 9.05
N GLY A 688 1.27 2.45 9.32
CA GLY A 688 0.07 2.53 8.49
C GLY A 688 0.20 3.57 7.36
N MET A 689 -0.74 3.56 6.41
CA MET A 689 -0.72 4.50 5.26
C MET A 689 -1.00 5.96 5.65
N PHE A 690 -1.65 6.18 6.79
CA PHE A 690 -1.99 7.47 7.35
C PHE A 690 -1.33 7.64 8.73
N GLU A 691 -0.08 7.19 8.85
CA GLU A 691 0.64 7.16 10.13
C GLU A 691 1.01 8.55 10.70
N GLU A 692 0.91 9.59 9.88
CA GLU A 692 1.14 10.99 10.29
C GLU A 692 -0.12 11.65 10.91
N ASP A 693 -1.31 11.14 10.63
CA ASP A 693 -2.57 11.75 11.03
C ASP A 693 -2.82 11.77 12.54
N PRO A 694 -2.39 10.78 13.34
CA PRO A 694 -2.46 10.90 14.79
C PRO A 694 -1.70 12.11 15.33
N ALA A 695 -0.64 12.58 14.65
CA ALA A 695 0.03 13.80 15.05
C ALA A 695 -0.86 15.03 14.79
N ALA A 696 -1.57 15.06 13.66
CA ALA A 696 -2.53 16.13 13.38
C ALA A 696 -3.67 16.12 14.40
N VAL A 697 -4.27 14.96 14.71
CA VAL A 697 -5.31 14.82 15.74
C VAL A 697 -4.80 15.24 17.13
N ALA A 698 -3.57 14.84 17.51
CA ALA A 698 -3.00 15.21 18.80
C ALA A 698 -2.65 16.71 18.91
N LEU A 699 -2.35 17.37 17.79
CA LEU A 699 -1.98 18.78 17.77
C LEU A 699 -3.19 19.70 17.70
N ASP A 700 -4.28 19.27 17.08
CA ASP A 700 -5.41 20.13 16.77
C ASP A 700 -6.39 20.24 17.94
N VAL A 701 -6.52 21.45 18.49
CA VAL A 701 -7.42 21.73 19.62
C VAL A 701 -8.91 21.56 19.29
N ASN A 702 -9.28 21.59 18.00
CA ASN A 702 -10.65 21.33 17.55
C ASN A 702 -10.99 19.82 17.53
N LYS A 703 -10.03 18.93 17.80
CA LYS A 703 -10.25 17.48 17.70
C LYS A 703 -10.00 16.82 19.04
N GLN A 704 -10.83 15.84 19.37
CA GLN A 704 -10.62 14.98 20.53
C GLN A 704 -10.78 13.52 20.15
N VAL A 705 -10.01 12.66 20.81
CA VAL A 705 -10.16 11.22 20.69
C VAL A 705 -10.98 10.72 21.86
N VAL A 706 -11.99 9.91 21.57
CA VAL A 706 -12.82 9.23 22.56
C VAL A 706 -12.42 7.76 22.58
N PHE A 707 -12.16 7.21 23.76
CA PHE A 707 -11.87 5.79 23.93
C PHE A 707 -12.92 5.10 24.80
N ALA A 708 -13.36 3.93 24.35
CA ALA A 708 -14.06 2.97 25.20
C ALA A 708 -13.05 2.01 25.84
N ARG A 709 -13.04 1.90 27.17
CA ARG A 709 -12.11 1.05 27.93
C ARG A 709 -12.82 0.14 28.92
N CYS A 710 -12.36 -1.11 29.00
CA CYS A 710 -12.71 -2.05 30.07
C CYS A 710 -11.42 -2.48 30.76
N GLN A 711 -11.35 -2.29 32.08
CA GLN A 711 -10.16 -2.64 32.89
C GLN A 711 -8.85 -2.05 32.32
N GLY A 712 -8.89 -0.80 31.84
CA GLY A 712 -7.76 -0.11 31.24
C GLY A 712 -7.41 -0.53 29.80
N ARG A 713 -8.03 -1.59 29.26
CA ARG A 713 -7.86 -2.00 27.86
C ARG A 713 -8.82 -1.23 26.96
N VAL A 714 -8.30 -0.59 25.92
CA VAL A 714 -9.11 0.01 24.83
C VAL A 714 -9.88 -1.07 24.07
N LEU A 715 -11.17 -0.85 23.87
CA LEU A 715 -12.10 -1.71 23.12
C LEU A 715 -12.45 -1.09 21.76
N ALA A 716 -12.63 0.23 21.73
CA ALA A 716 -12.96 0.99 20.54
C ALA A 716 -12.54 2.46 20.70
N ARG A 717 -12.48 3.20 19.59
CA ARG A 717 -12.13 4.62 19.56
C ARG A 717 -13.00 5.38 18.56
N GLN A 718 -13.21 6.66 18.82
CA GLN A 718 -13.83 7.61 17.92
C GLN A 718 -13.00 8.90 17.91
N ILE A 719 -13.12 9.69 16.85
CA ILE A 719 -12.66 11.08 16.84
C ILE A 719 -13.92 11.95 16.86
N VAL A 720 -13.90 13.04 17.60
CA VAL A 720 -14.95 14.05 17.58
C VAL A 720 -14.33 15.43 17.32
N ALA A 721 -15.08 16.31 16.67
CA ALA A 721 -14.66 17.68 16.37
C ALA A 721 -15.85 18.64 16.34
N VAL A 722 -15.58 19.94 16.19
CA VAL A 722 -16.61 20.95 15.92
C VAL A 722 -16.49 21.46 14.49
N SER A 723 -17.59 21.44 13.73
CA SER A 723 -17.65 21.94 12.35
C SER A 723 -17.57 23.47 12.28
N GLU A 724 -17.34 24.06 11.11
CA GLU A 724 -17.45 25.52 10.87
C GLU A 724 -18.86 26.06 11.13
N ALA A 725 -19.89 25.22 11.05
CA ALA A 725 -21.26 25.57 11.40
C ALA A 725 -21.56 25.54 12.92
N GLY A 726 -20.58 25.18 13.77
CA GLY A 726 -20.78 25.08 15.21
C GLY A 726 -21.52 23.81 15.65
N GLU A 727 -21.36 22.71 14.90
CA GLU A 727 -21.99 21.43 15.20
C GLU A 727 -20.95 20.41 15.69
N LEU A 728 -21.35 19.50 16.57
CA LEU A 728 -20.54 18.36 16.96
C LEU A 728 -20.50 17.34 15.81
N VAL A 729 -19.30 17.03 15.34
CA VAL A 729 -19.03 16.00 14.33
C VAL A 729 -18.45 14.78 15.02
N GLY A 730 -19.18 13.66 15.01
CA GLY A 730 -18.66 12.35 15.38
C GLY A 730 -18.19 11.59 14.15
N TYR A 731 -16.91 11.21 14.09
CA TYR A 731 -16.38 10.34 13.03
C TYR A 731 -16.71 8.86 13.33
N PRO A 732 -16.50 7.92 12.40
CA PRO A 732 -16.84 6.52 12.61
C PRO A 732 -16.09 5.90 13.80
N VAL A 733 -16.78 4.98 14.49
CA VAL A 733 -16.19 4.22 15.61
C VAL A 733 -15.38 3.05 15.08
N TYR A 734 -14.12 2.95 15.52
CA TYR A 734 -13.22 1.88 15.15
C TYR A 734 -13.00 0.93 16.33
N PHE A 735 -13.20 -0.37 16.10
CA PHE A 735 -13.14 -1.42 17.10
C PHE A 735 -11.78 -2.14 17.11
N VAL A 736 -11.33 -2.60 18.28
CA VAL A 736 -10.12 -3.43 18.39
C VAL A 736 -10.35 -4.83 17.82
N ASP A 737 -11.56 -5.36 18.04
CA ASP A 737 -12.03 -6.64 17.53
C ASP A 737 -13.18 -6.37 16.53
N ALA A 738 -14.17 -7.27 16.43
CA ALA A 738 -15.35 -7.02 15.61
C ALA A 738 -16.22 -5.90 16.19
N GLU A 739 -17.00 -5.24 15.32
CA GLU A 739 -18.03 -4.30 15.73
C GLU A 739 -18.98 -4.95 16.75
N HIS A 740 -19.31 -4.18 17.80
CA HIS A 740 -20.17 -4.64 18.88
C HIS A 740 -21.35 -3.67 19.05
N PRO A 741 -22.60 -4.12 18.88
CA PRO A 741 -23.78 -3.24 18.94
C PRO A 741 -23.87 -2.42 20.23
N GLY A 742 -23.61 -3.06 21.39
CA GLY A 742 -23.65 -2.34 22.66
C GLY A 742 -22.55 -1.28 22.83
N LEU A 743 -21.44 -1.38 22.09
CA LEU A 743 -20.43 -0.30 22.07
C LEU A 743 -20.88 0.82 21.12
N VAL A 744 -21.46 0.48 19.96
CA VAL A 744 -22.05 1.46 19.03
C VAL A 744 -23.08 2.34 19.74
N GLU A 745 -24.05 1.73 20.42
CA GLU A 745 -25.08 2.45 21.18
C GLU A 745 -24.49 3.34 22.27
N ALA A 746 -23.43 2.87 22.93
CA ALA A 746 -22.78 3.62 23.99
C ALA A 746 -21.99 4.84 23.45
N PHE A 747 -21.41 4.76 22.26
CA PHE A 747 -20.82 5.92 21.57
C PHE A 747 -21.90 6.91 21.09
N VAL A 748 -23.03 6.43 20.56
CA VAL A 748 -24.16 7.30 20.21
C VAL A 748 -24.65 8.08 21.43
N ARG A 749 -24.84 7.41 22.58
CA ARG A 749 -25.19 8.08 23.84
C ARG A 749 -24.13 9.08 24.29
N PHE A 750 -22.86 8.72 24.14
CA PHE A 750 -21.74 9.61 24.45
C PHE A 750 -21.77 10.88 23.60
N ASP A 751 -21.94 10.77 22.29
CA ASP A 751 -21.97 11.89 21.36
C ASP A 751 -23.15 12.83 21.65
N HIS A 752 -24.35 12.29 21.89
CA HIS A 752 -25.50 13.08 22.31
C HIS A 752 -25.28 13.80 23.64
N ALA A 753 -24.74 13.11 24.64
CA ALA A 753 -24.44 13.72 25.94
C ALA A 753 -23.35 14.80 25.85
N LEU A 754 -22.36 14.61 24.96
CA LEU A 754 -21.32 15.60 24.71
C LEU A 754 -21.90 16.83 24.00
N ALA A 755 -22.72 16.64 22.98
CA ALA A 755 -23.41 17.71 22.26
C ALA A 755 -24.30 18.53 23.22
N GLU A 756 -25.12 17.86 24.04
CA GLU A 756 -25.97 18.50 25.05
C GLU A 756 -25.13 19.31 26.06
N ARG A 757 -24.03 18.72 26.58
CA ARG A 757 -23.13 19.39 27.53
C ARG A 757 -22.54 20.69 26.95
N LEU A 758 -22.18 20.65 25.67
CA LEU A 758 -21.59 21.78 24.95
C LEU A 758 -22.65 22.77 24.44
N GLY A 759 -23.92 22.38 24.38
CA GLY A 759 -24.99 23.19 23.78
C GLY A 759 -24.92 23.25 22.26
N LEU A 760 -24.38 22.21 21.61
CA LEU A 760 -24.22 22.13 20.16
C LEU A 760 -25.26 21.18 19.54
N ALA A 761 -25.62 21.41 18.29
CA ALA A 761 -26.29 20.41 17.47
C ALA A 761 -25.30 19.32 17.02
N ILE A 762 -25.78 18.15 16.62
CA ILE A 762 -24.95 17.13 15.96
C ILE A 762 -25.04 17.35 14.46
N ALA A 763 -23.88 17.31 13.79
CA ALA A 763 -23.80 17.49 12.34
C ALA A 763 -24.58 16.40 11.60
N THR A 764 -25.40 16.82 10.63
CA THR A 764 -26.20 15.90 9.81
C THR A 764 -25.62 15.71 8.41
N GLU A 765 -24.80 16.65 7.93
CA GLU A 765 -24.09 16.55 6.66
C GLU A 765 -23.11 15.36 6.67
N GLU A 766 -22.87 14.75 5.51
CA GLU A 766 -21.94 13.62 5.39
C GLU A 766 -20.48 14.06 5.52
N ALA A 767 -20.13 15.25 5.03
CA ALA A 767 -18.77 15.79 5.08
C ALA A 767 -18.76 17.24 5.59
N PRO A 768 -19.12 17.48 6.87
CA PRO A 768 -19.13 18.81 7.44
C PRO A 768 -17.72 19.41 7.43
N GLU A 769 -17.60 20.70 7.12
CA GLU A 769 -16.31 21.38 7.11
C GLU A 769 -15.76 21.51 8.55
N VAL A 770 -14.55 21.00 8.80
CA VAL A 770 -13.91 21.02 10.11
C VAL A 770 -12.56 21.73 10.03
N ALA A 771 -12.42 22.82 10.80
CA ALA A 771 -11.20 23.61 10.87
C ALA A 771 -9.98 22.77 11.26
N LEU A 772 -8.85 23.09 10.62
CA LEU A 772 -7.51 22.69 11.07
C LEU A 772 -6.84 23.87 11.79
N VAL A 773 -6.81 23.85 13.12
CA VAL A 773 -6.38 25.03 13.91
C VAL A 773 -4.86 25.09 14.04
N LEU A 774 -4.25 23.96 14.43
CA LEU A 774 -2.80 23.81 14.62
C LEU A 774 -2.18 22.80 13.67
N ALA A 775 -2.95 21.82 13.22
CA ALA A 775 -2.51 20.85 12.23
C ALA A 775 -2.44 21.49 10.84
N GLN A 776 -1.48 21.07 10.02
CA GLN A 776 -1.36 21.55 8.64
C GLN A 776 -2.21 20.78 7.61
N ASP A 777 -2.53 19.52 7.92
CA ASP A 777 -3.24 18.60 7.02
C ASP A 777 -3.75 17.42 7.87
N LEU A 778 -4.83 16.80 7.43
CA LEU A 778 -5.41 15.60 8.01
C LEU A 778 -6.31 14.91 6.98
N TRP A 779 -6.26 13.58 6.93
CA TRP A 779 -7.28 12.81 6.24
C TRP A 779 -8.57 12.72 7.09
N PHE A 780 -9.69 13.08 6.48
CA PHE A 780 -11.01 13.02 7.11
C PHE A 780 -11.78 11.78 6.64
N ASP A 781 -12.33 11.04 7.61
CA ASP A 781 -13.48 10.16 7.37
C ASP A 781 -14.74 11.03 7.25
N ASP A 782 -15.79 10.51 6.62
CA ASP A 782 -17.11 11.15 6.64
C ASP A 782 -17.73 11.13 8.05
N ALA A 783 -18.67 12.02 8.33
CA ALA A 783 -19.43 12.03 9.57
C ALA A 783 -20.19 10.71 9.75
N TRP A 784 -20.29 10.25 10.99
CA TRP A 784 -20.87 8.95 11.29
C TRP A 784 -22.40 8.95 11.08
N ASP A 785 -22.85 8.17 10.09
CA ASP A 785 -24.25 8.05 9.68
C ASP A 785 -25.20 7.64 10.82
N ARG A 786 -24.70 6.92 11.82
CA ARG A 786 -25.47 6.43 12.98
C ARG A 786 -25.96 7.51 13.94
N LEU A 787 -25.50 8.76 13.79
CA LEU A 787 -25.94 9.87 14.62
C LEU A 787 -27.17 10.59 14.06
N ARG A 788 -27.60 10.25 12.84
CA ARG A 788 -28.80 10.83 12.24
C ARG A 788 -30.05 10.24 12.92
N PRO A 789 -31.05 11.05 13.26
CA PRO A 789 -32.36 10.53 13.66
C PRO A 789 -32.92 9.66 12.53
N GLU A 790 -33.49 8.49 12.87
CA GLU A 790 -34.21 7.63 11.91
C GLU A 790 -35.45 8.32 11.31
#